data_AF-F5YQ38-F1
#
_entry.id   AF-F5YQ38-F1
#
_cell.length_a   1.000
_cell.length_b   1.000
_cell.length_c   1.000
_cell.angle_alpha   90.00
_cell.angle_beta   90.00
_cell.angle_gamma   90.00
#
_symmetry.space_group_name_H-M   'P 1'
#
loop_
_entity.id
_entity.type
_entity.pdbx_description
1 polymer ?
#
loop_
_entity_poly.entity_id
_entity_poly.type
_entity_poly.pdbx_seq_one_letter_code
_entity_poly.pdbx_strand_id
1 'polypeptide(L)'
;MAIQLAADINAIKPGSAEANSATVKITGRVGVTDLTVPVGVTLDVTDVSGDPSAAILLHDVTLTVNGTLNATSNAIRLEDTASWGIINGSGTIYLKGKGYLLEARGNKNVDNRKLTLDGVRLVGREDNDNSLVRVGAGGEFVLKSGAITGNTTTGHGGGVSVYKSSYTNKSGETVEGSGKFTMEGGTISGNNATNHSGGGVKVNENGTFIMKSGTISGNNAIGEGGGVDIWMGTFTMEDGTISDNTATTGSGGVQVGENAVFTMEGGTISSNASTESSGGGVEAWKGTFTMKNGTISGNTARDSGGVSVGDTAIFTMEGGTISDNTATEWGGGGVEVYKGTFTMKNGTISGNTANNDGGGGVFVNRDAIFTMEYGTISGNTAKYSGGVRIENGTFIMEDGEISGNTAIDYQGGGVRIDGTGTFTMKGGAISGNTANHEGGGGVCVDDENGTFTMKGGTISGNKALEAGGGGVGVNKGTFTMSGTAVISGNTAREGGGVMVNDNSTFTMNDNATVKDNTATTTGSDEARAGGVLARGIFIMNDNATVEGNTAIATGSGEAMAGGVRASGTFTMNNSASVKDNTATSPVKVHGGGVVVDAGTFTMNNSATVKGNHATTTGSVSGEHGIGNAEGGGVVVSGTFIMKDTTMVAGNTATCNTNMAEGGGVEMDGGVFTLSGGTVYGDSNHGVDPSLANTVTSVNGNTRGAAVYGHNGTVNNITLTENEGIAASDTMHMP
;
A
#
# COMPACT_ATOMS: atom_id res chain seq x y z
N MET A 1 15.34 -56.94 -21.24
CA MET A 1 15.66 -55.55 -20.86
C MET A 1 16.63 -55.51 -19.68
N ALA A 2 16.28 -56.00 -18.48
CA ALA A 2 17.20 -56.00 -17.34
C ALA A 2 18.52 -56.75 -17.59
N ILE A 3 18.47 -57.93 -18.22
CA ILE A 3 19.68 -58.68 -18.63
C ILE A 3 20.57 -57.86 -19.57
N GLN A 4 19.95 -57.13 -20.52
CA GLN A 4 20.69 -56.29 -21.47
C GLN A 4 21.35 -55.11 -20.74
N LEU A 5 20.62 -54.41 -19.88
CA LEU A 5 21.15 -53.32 -19.07
C LEU A 5 22.34 -53.78 -18.21
N ALA A 6 22.25 -54.96 -17.58
CA ALA A 6 23.38 -55.51 -16.81
C ALA A 6 24.57 -55.87 -17.72
N ALA A 7 24.33 -56.36 -18.93
CA ALA A 7 25.39 -56.62 -19.91
C ALA A 7 26.07 -55.31 -20.34
N ASP A 8 25.30 -54.25 -20.59
CA ASP A 8 25.81 -52.94 -20.98
C ASP A 8 26.69 -52.33 -19.86
N ILE A 9 26.24 -52.41 -18.59
CA ILE A 9 27.03 -51.96 -17.44
C ILE A 9 28.31 -52.79 -17.27
N ASN A 10 28.22 -54.12 -17.42
CA ASN A 10 29.39 -55.00 -17.32
C ASN A 10 30.38 -54.83 -18.48
N ALA A 11 29.94 -54.36 -19.65
CA ALA A 11 30.82 -54.00 -20.75
C ALA A 11 31.68 -52.77 -20.41
N ILE A 12 31.14 -51.85 -19.61
CA ILE A 12 31.87 -50.68 -19.10
C ILE A 12 32.85 -51.08 -17.99
N LYS A 13 32.37 -51.86 -17.02
CA LYS A 13 33.19 -52.39 -15.94
C LYS A 13 32.78 -53.83 -15.61
N PRO A 14 33.61 -54.84 -15.94
CA PRO A 14 33.26 -56.24 -15.71
C PRO A 14 32.94 -56.54 -14.24
N GLY A 15 31.86 -57.29 -14.00
CA GLY A 15 31.42 -57.72 -12.68
C GLY A 15 30.78 -56.62 -11.81
N SER A 16 30.41 -55.49 -12.41
CA SER A 16 29.83 -54.35 -11.70
C SER A 16 28.30 -54.34 -11.67
N ALA A 17 27.63 -55.25 -12.40
CA ALA A 17 26.17 -55.36 -12.40
C ALA A 17 25.66 -56.80 -12.44
N GLU A 18 24.56 -57.04 -11.73
CA GLU A 18 23.83 -58.31 -11.72
C GLU A 18 22.35 -58.07 -12.00
N ALA A 19 21.75 -58.82 -12.94
CA ALA A 19 20.32 -58.77 -13.23
C ALA A 19 19.56 -59.86 -12.47
N ASN A 20 18.51 -59.47 -11.77
CA ASN A 20 17.51 -60.37 -11.18
C ASN A 20 16.10 -59.90 -11.53
N SER A 21 15.39 -60.68 -12.34
CA SER A 21 14.04 -60.35 -12.82
C SER A 21 14.02 -58.99 -13.55
N ALA A 22 13.22 -58.03 -13.08
CA ALA A 22 13.16 -56.67 -13.63
C ALA A 22 14.19 -55.71 -12.98
N THR A 23 15.00 -56.19 -12.04
CA THR A 23 15.96 -55.37 -11.29
C THR A 23 17.39 -55.63 -11.76
N VAL A 24 18.18 -54.59 -11.91
CA VAL A 24 19.63 -54.64 -12.10
C VAL A 24 20.28 -54.00 -10.89
N LYS A 25 21.15 -54.72 -10.19
CA LYS A 25 21.89 -54.19 -9.04
C LYS A 25 23.31 -53.83 -9.47
N ILE A 26 23.74 -52.61 -9.15
CA ILE A 26 25.13 -52.18 -9.29
C ILE A 26 25.90 -52.54 -8.01
N THR A 27 27.02 -53.23 -8.17
CA THR A 27 27.89 -53.73 -7.09
C THR A 27 29.25 -53.04 -7.04
N GLY A 28 29.50 -52.05 -7.92
CA GLY A 28 30.78 -51.34 -8.09
C GLY A 28 30.60 -49.91 -8.60
N ARG A 29 31.58 -49.02 -8.40
CA ARG A 29 31.58 -47.72 -9.10
C ARG A 29 31.62 -47.93 -10.61
N VAL A 30 30.74 -47.25 -11.34
CA VAL A 30 30.67 -47.29 -12.79
C VAL A 30 30.85 -45.87 -13.33
N GLY A 31 31.98 -45.63 -14.01
CA GLY A 31 32.14 -44.45 -14.86
C GLY A 31 31.38 -44.73 -16.14
N VAL A 32 30.35 -43.95 -16.45
CA VAL A 32 29.37 -44.33 -17.46
C VAL A 32 29.77 -43.83 -18.84
N THR A 33 29.52 -44.63 -19.89
CA THR A 33 29.32 -44.17 -21.27
C THR A 33 27.86 -44.45 -21.61
N ASP A 34 27.19 -43.55 -22.34
CA ASP A 34 25.72 -43.45 -22.51
C ASP A 34 24.90 -44.67 -22.01
N LEU A 35 24.21 -44.53 -20.88
CA LEU A 35 23.48 -45.62 -20.22
C LEU A 35 21.98 -45.36 -20.25
N THR A 36 21.19 -46.38 -20.61
CA THR A 36 19.72 -46.29 -20.64
C THR A 36 19.07 -47.27 -19.67
N VAL A 37 18.36 -46.77 -18.65
CA VAL A 37 17.45 -47.55 -17.80
C VAL A 37 16.07 -47.61 -18.47
N PRO A 38 15.65 -48.75 -19.06
CA PRO A 38 14.43 -48.82 -19.85
C PRO A 38 13.17 -48.87 -18.98
N VAL A 39 12.02 -48.60 -19.59
CA VAL A 39 10.70 -48.69 -18.95
C VAL A 39 10.49 -50.07 -18.34
N GLY A 40 9.95 -50.11 -17.12
CA GLY A 40 9.67 -51.36 -16.40
C GLY A 40 10.90 -52.07 -15.82
N VAL A 41 12.10 -51.48 -15.92
CA VAL A 41 13.32 -51.96 -15.26
C VAL A 41 13.69 -51.05 -14.09
N THR A 42 14.13 -51.66 -12.99
CA THR A 42 14.67 -50.98 -11.82
C THR A 42 16.19 -51.13 -11.79
N LEU A 43 16.93 -50.02 -11.72
CA LEU A 43 18.37 -50.01 -11.47
C LEU A 43 18.63 -49.65 -10.00
N ASP A 44 19.05 -50.63 -9.21
CA ASP A 44 19.42 -50.44 -7.80
C ASP A 44 20.91 -50.14 -7.69
N VAL A 45 21.22 -48.90 -7.32
CA VAL A 45 22.56 -48.39 -7.07
C VAL A 45 22.79 -48.40 -5.56
N THR A 46 23.36 -49.51 -5.08
CA THR A 46 23.74 -49.68 -3.68
C THR A 46 25.15 -49.15 -3.43
N ASP A 47 25.32 -48.43 -2.32
CA ASP A 47 26.58 -47.89 -1.83
C ASP A 47 27.64 -48.99 -1.79
N VAL A 48 28.70 -48.78 -2.56
CA VAL A 48 29.80 -49.71 -2.71
C VAL A 48 30.86 -49.33 -1.68
N SER A 49 30.69 -49.86 -0.47
CA SER A 49 31.68 -49.87 0.60
C SER A 49 32.22 -48.51 1.04
N GLY A 50 31.50 -47.79 1.90
CA GLY A 50 32.07 -46.87 2.90
C GLY A 50 32.91 -45.70 2.41
N ASP A 51 32.96 -45.44 1.11
CA ASP A 51 33.68 -44.34 0.48
C ASP A 51 32.64 -43.30 0.00
N PRO A 52 32.77 -42.02 0.41
CA PRO A 52 31.80 -40.96 0.14
C PRO A 52 31.68 -40.54 -1.35
N SER A 53 32.33 -41.24 -2.28
CA SER A 53 32.32 -40.90 -3.71
C SER A 53 31.24 -41.62 -4.53
N ALA A 54 30.76 -40.95 -5.58
CA ALA A 54 29.57 -41.35 -6.31
C ALA A 54 29.67 -42.72 -7.00
N ALA A 55 28.55 -43.45 -6.99
CA ALA A 55 28.44 -44.77 -7.61
C ALA A 55 28.35 -44.69 -9.14
N ILE A 56 27.67 -43.67 -9.66
CA ILE A 56 27.57 -43.33 -11.09
C ILE A 56 28.31 -42.02 -11.32
N LEU A 57 29.33 -42.09 -12.17
CA LEU A 57 30.22 -40.99 -12.49
C LEU A 57 30.02 -40.61 -13.96
N LEU A 58 29.46 -39.42 -14.20
CA LEU A 58 29.19 -38.92 -15.55
C LEU A 58 30.44 -38.25 -16.12
N HIS A 59 30.90 -38.70 -17.28
CA HIS A 59 32.04 -38.15 -18.02
C HIS A 59 31.69 -37.78 -19.47
N ASP A 60 31.08 -36.61 -19.70
CA ASP A 60 30.66 -36.15 -21.04
C ASP A 60 29.68 -37.11 -21.73
N VAL A 61 28.64 -37.52 -20.99
CA VAL A 61 27.71 -38.61 -21.36
C VAL A 61 26.27 -38.33 -20.96
N THR A 62 25.36 -39.11 -21.53
CA THR A 62 23.93 -39.12 -21.22
C THR A 62 23.54 -40.35 -20.39
N LEU A 63 22.85 -40.12 -19.27
CA LEU A 63 22.13 -41.14 -18.52
C LEU A 63 20.63 -41.00 -18.81
N THR A 64 20.08 -41.92 -19.60
CA THR A 64 18.64 -41.95 -19.90
C THR A 64 17.91 -42.85 -18.90
N VAL A 65 17.05 -42.28 -18.07
CA VAL A 65 16.22 -43.00 -17.10
C VAL A 65 14.76 -42.95 -17.55
N ASN A 66 14.26 -44.04 -18.13
CA ASN A 66 12.85 -44.23 -18.47
C ASN A 66 12.12 -45.17 -17.48
N GLY A 67 12.87 -45.99 -16.74
CA GLY A 67 12.39 -46.85 -15.67
C GLY A 67 12.57 -46.23 -14.28
N THR A 68 12.96 -47.05 -13.32
CA THR A 68 13.23 -46.64 -11.93
C THR A 68 14.72 -46.77 -11.64
N LEU A 69 15.30 -45.79 -10.95
CA LEU A 69 16.65 -45.88 -10.38
C LEU A 69 16.56 -45.65 -8.87
N ASN A 70 16.98 -46.61 -8.07
CA ASN A 70 17.06 -46.44 -6.62
C ASN A 70 18.51 -46.20 -6.22
N ALA A 71 18.77 -45.16 -5.46
CA ALA A 71 20.10 -44.68 -5.10
C ALA A 71 20.22 -44.59 -3.59
N THR A 72 21.17 -45.29 -2.96
CA THR A 72 21.31 -45.23 -1.50
C THR A 72 21.85 -43.88 -1.02
N SER A 73 22.94 -43.35 -1.57
CA SER A 73 23.44 -42.02 -1.22
C SER A 73 24.49 -41.56 -2.23
N ASN A 74 24.63 -40.24 -2.41
CA ASN A 74 25.66 -39.61 -3.25
C ASN A 74 25.75 -40.22 -4.65
N ALA A 75 24.62 -40.67 -5.20
CA ALA A 75 24.66 -41.74 -6.20
C ALA A 75 25.15 -41.30 -7.57
N ILE A 76 24.93 -40.04 -7.96
CA ILE A 76 25.30 -39.53 -9.28
C ILE A 76 26.07 -38.23 -9.13
N ARG A 77 27.26 -38.17 -9.72
CA ARG A 77 28.11 -36.98 -9.73
C ARG A 77 28.73 -36.77 -11.10
N LEU A 78 28.91 -35.51 -11.48
CA LEU A 78 29.72 -35.13 -12.63
C LEU A 78 31.21 -35.27 -12.27
N GLU A 79 31.95 -36.12 -13.00
CA GLU A 79 33.38 -36.36 -12.80
C GLU A 79 34.20 -35.08 -12.94
N ASP A 80 35.28 -34.91 -12.16
CA ASP A 80 36.11 -33.68 -12.15
C ASP A 80 36.69 -33.28 -13.51
N THR A 81 36.81 -34.23 -14.45
CA THR A 81 37.32 -34.03 -15.82
C THR A 81 36.23 -33.80 -16.87
N ALA A 82 34.97 -34.05 -16.53
CA ALA A 82 33.84 -33.95 -17.47
C ALA A 82 33.43 -32.49 -17.69
N SER A 83 33.17 -32.07 -18.92
CA SER A 83 32.66 -30.73 -19.24
C SER A 83 31.13 -30.65 -19.12
N TRP A 84 30.41 -31.75 -19.35
CA TRP A 84 28.95 -31.80 -19.26
C TRP A 84 28.43 -33.19 -18.86
N GLY A 85 27.18 -33.24 -18.42
CA GLY A 85 26.43 -34.48 -18.21
C GLY A 85 24.93 -34.24 -18.39
N ILE A 86 24.22 -35.18 -19.00
CA ILE A 86 22.76 -35.09 -19.19
C ILE A 86 22.11 -36.29 -18.51
N ILE A 87 21.12 -36.04 -17.68
CA ILE A 87 20.21 -37.05 -17.14
C ILE A 87 18.84 -36.78 -17.75
N ASN A 88 18.38 -37.64 -18.65
CA ASN A 88 17.12 -37.44 -19.39
C ASN A 88 16.19 -38.65 -19.32
N GLY A 89 14.98 -38.50 -19.85
CA GLY A 89 13.99 -39.58 -19.92
C GLY A 89 12.74 -39.26 -19.08
N SER A 90 11.86 -40.23 -18.93
CA SER A 90 10.55 -40.06 -18.25
C SER A 90 10.43 -40.80 -16.91
N GLY A 91 11.54 -41.37 -16.44
CA GLY A 91 11.60 -42.25 -15.30
C GLY A 91 11.74 -41.52 -13.97
N THR A 92 11.99 -42.28 -12.91
CA THR A 92 12.14 -41.73 -11.54
C THR A 92 13.42 -42.24 -10.88
N ILE A 93 14.14 -41.33 -10.21
CA ILE A 93 15.30 -41.61 -9.38
C ILE A 93 14.91 -41.40 -7.91
N TYR A 94 14.96 -42.45 -7.09
CA TYR A 94 14.62 -42.41 -5.67
C TYR A 94 15.87 -42.42 -4.80
N LEU A 95 15.91 -41.56 -3.80
CA LEU A 95 16.88 -41.63 -2.70
C LEU A 95 16.40 -42.66 -1.65
N LYS A 96 17.24 -43.68 -1.36
CA LYS A 96 16.94 -44.80 -0.45
C LYS A 96 17.77 -44.81 0.83
N GLY A 97 18.87 -44.07 0.90
CA GLY A 97 19.69 -43.78 2.10
C GLY A 97 19.68 -42.27 2.36
N LYS A 98 20.51 -41.77 3.29
CA LYS A 98 20.63 -40.33 3.57
C LYS A 98 21.74 -39.69 2.72
N GLY A 99 21.60 -38.41 2.38
CA GLY A 99 22.53 -37.65 1.55
C GLY A 99 21.85 -36.95 0.38
N TYR A 100 22.58 -36.77 -0.72
CA TYR A 100 22.06 -36.15 -1.95
C TYR A 100 21.99 -37.16 -3.10
N LEU A 101 21.15 -36.90 -4.11
CA LEU A 101 21.14 -37.68 -5.35
C LEU A 101 22.15 -37.15 -6.35
N LEU A 102 22.16 -35.83 -6.56
CA LEU A 102 22.97 -35.16 -7.56
C LEU A 102 23.90 -34.13 -6.94
N GLU A 103 25.14 -34.07 -7.41
CA GLU A 103 26.06 -32.99 -7.10
C GLU A 103 26.77 -32.48 -8.37
N ALA A 104 26.68 -31.16 -8.58
CA ALA A 104 27.39 -30.41 -9.62
C ALA A 104 28.50 -29.56 -8.99
N ARG A 105 29.76 -29.79 -9.40
CA ARG A 105 30.96 -29.03 -9.00
C ARG A 105 31.92 -28.90 -10.20
N GLY A 106 32.79 -27.89 -10.20
CA GLY A 106 33.63 -27.39 -11.31
C GLY A 106 35.14 -27.58 -11.17
N ASN A 107 35.94 -27.39 -12.23
CA ASN A 107 37.41 -27.28 -12.13
C ASN A 107 37.83 -25.91 -12.70
N LYS A 108 38.84 -25.26 -12.12
CA LYS A 108 39.27 -23.88 -12.42
C LYS A 108 39.64 -23.63 -13.89
N ASN A 109 39.92 -24.69 -14.66
CA ASN A 109 40.48 -24.61 -16.01
C ASN A 109 39.48 -24.93 -17.14
N VAL A 110 38.18 -25.13 -16.86
CA VAL A 110 37.14 -25.35 -17.88
C VAL A 110 35.89 -24.58 -17.48
N ASP A 111 35.49 -23.59 -18.29
CA ASP A 111 34.30 -22.77 -18.03
C ASP A 111 33.02 -23.63 -17.93
N ASN A 112 32.22 -23.38 -16.88
CA ASN A 112 30.81 -23.79 -16.71
C ASN A 112 30.48 -25.27 -16.96
N ARG A 113 30.91 -26.16 -16.06
CA ARG A 113 30.53 -27.57 -16.10
C ARG A 113 29.02 -27.75 -15.89
N LYS A 114 28.31 -28.22 -16.91
CA LYS A 114 26.84 -28.24 -16.94
C LYS A 114 26.26 -29.64 -16.76
N LEU A 115 25.57 -29.87 -15.65
CA LEU A 115 24.71 -31.04 -15.43
C LEU A 115 23.26 -30.68 -15.76
N THR A 116 22.66 -31.34 -16.74
CA THR A 116 21.26 -31.07 -17.15
C THR A 116 20.34 -32.21 -16.73
N LEU A 117 19.22 -31.89 -16.09
CA LEU A 117 18.10 -32.80 -15.86
C LEU A 117 16.95 -32.47 -16.83
N ASP A 118 16.48 -33.47 -17.58
CA ASP A 118 15.42 -33.29 -18.58
C ASP A 118 14.40 -34.44 -18.57
N GLY A 119 13.28 -34.20 -17.89
CA GLY A 119 12.09 -35.06 -17.87
C GLY A 119 12.04 -36.03 -16.69
N VAL A 120 13.17 -36.28 -16.07
CA VAL A 120 13.30 -37.25 -14.97
C VAL A 120 12.83 -36.65 -13.65
N ARG A 121 12.17 -37.47 -12.83
CA ARG A 121 11.76 -37.09 -11.47
C ARG A 121 12.74 -37.60 -10.42
N LEU A 122 13.29 -36.70 -9.61
CA LEU A 122 14.07 -37.01 -8.42
C LEU A 122 13.15 -37.01 -7.21
N VAL A 123 13.20 -38.07 -6.40
CA VAL A 123 12.37 -38.24 -5.22
C VAL A 123 13.24 -38.46 -3.99
N GLY A 124 13.08 -37.60 -2.99
CA GLY A 124 13.73 -37.71 -1.70
C GLY A 124 13.06 -38.70 -0.75
N ARG A 125 13.27 -38.47 0.55
CA ARG A 125 12.74 -39.28 1.66
C ARG A 125 12.41 -38.40 2.86
N GLU A 126 11.65 -38.93 3.81
CA GLU A 126 11.15 -38.19 4.98
C GLU A 126 12.20 -37.91 6.09
N ASP A 127 13.32 -38.62 6.10
CA ASP A 127 14.33 -38.56 7.16
C ASP A 127 15.74 -38.30 6.61
N ASN A 128 15.85 -37.42 5.61
CA ASN A 128 17.13 -37.06 5.02
C ASN A 128 17.92 -36.06 5.90
N ASP A 129 19.19 -35.86 5.56
CA ASP A 129 20.11 -34.91 6.21
C ASP A 129 20.74 -33.91 5.22
N ASN A 130 20.34 -33.95 3.94
CA ASN A 130 20.88 -33.10 2.89
C ASN A 130 19.82 -32.68 1.87
N SER A 131 20.19 -31.74 1.01
CA SER A 131 19.43 -31.39 -0.21
C SER A 131 19.44 -32.55 -1.21
N LEU A 132 18.40 -32.67 -2.03
CA LEU A 132 18.37 -33.70 -3.06
C LEU A 132 19.39 -33.40 -4.19
N VAL A 133 19.60 -32.13 -4.49
CA VAL A 133 20.59 -31.64 -5.46
C VAL A 133 21.50 -30.59 -4.82
N ARG A 134 22.81 -30.71 -5.06
CA ARG A 134 23.82 -29.77 -4.55
C ARG A 134 24.61 -29.16 -5.70
N VAL A 135 24.79 -27.84 -5.66
CA VAL A 135 25.53 -27.08 -6.67
C VAL A 135 26.59 -26.23 -5.99
N GLY A 136 27.85 -26.67 -6.09
CA GLY A 136 29.00 -26.02 -5.47
C GLY A 136 29.91 -25.34 -6.50
N ALA A 137 31.09 -24.91 -6.04
CA ALA A 137 32.07 -24.16 -6.81
C ALA A 137 32.28 -24.67 -8.24
N GLY A 138 32.02 -23.80 -9.22
CA GLY A 138 32.23 -24.03 -10.66
C GLY A 138 31.29 -25.05 -11.30
N GLY A 139 30.29 -25.55 -10.57
CA GLY A 139 29.23 -26.39 -11.10
C GLY A 139 28.04 -25.57 -11.57
N GLU A 140 27.49 -25.94 -12.72
CA GLU A 140 26.19 -25.47 -13.21
C GLU A 140 25.21 -26.65 -13.26
N PHE A 141 24.05 -26.48 -12.63
CA PHE A 141 22.93 -27.41 -12.75
C PHE A 141 21.81 -26.76 -13.54
N VAL A 142 21.24 -27.48 -14.51
CA VAL A 142 20.11 -27.01 -15.32
C VAL A 142 18.95 -27.98 -15.22
N LEU A 143 17.82 -27.52 -14.69
CA LEU A 143 16.55 -28.24 -14.71
C LEU A 143 15.75 -27.78 -15.93
N LYS A 144 15.71 -28.59 -16.99
CA LYS A 144 14.91 -28.31 -18.19
C LYS A 144 13.45 -28.67 -18.01
N SER A 145 13.23 -29.89 -17.53
CA SER A 145 11.91 -30.45 -17.26
C SER A 145 12.06 -31.60 -16.25
N GLY A 146 10.95 -32.15 -15.75
CA GLY A 146 10.96 -33.16 -14.68
C GLY A 146 10.65 -32.55 -13.31
N ALA A 147 11.00 -33.24 -12.24
CA ALA A 147 10.65 -32.77 -10.89
C ALA A 147 11.67 -33.14 -9.80
N ILE A 148 11.74 -32.34 -8.73
CA ILE A 148 12.55 -32.56 -7.53
C ILE A 148 11.60 -32.51 -6.33
N THR A 149 11.34 -33.64 -5.69
CA THR A 149 10.20 -33.74 -4.76
C THR A 149 10.41 -34.66 -3.57
N GLY A 150 9.64 -34.40 -2.49
CA GLY A 150 9.46 -35.34 -1.39
C GLY A 150 10.68 -35.52 -0.51
N ASN A 151 11.59 -34.54 -0.47
CA ASN A 151 12.74 -34.58 0.42
C ASN A 151 12.46 -33.80 1.70
N THR A 152 12.44 -34.49 2.83
CA THR A 152 12.43 -33.88 4.16
C THR A 152 13.81 -34.00 4.75
N THR A 153 14.42 -32.87 5.08
CA THR A 153 15.79 -32.80 5.56
C THR A 153 15.88 -31.98 6.85
N THR A 154 16.77 -32.42 7.73
CA THR A 154 17.19 -31.60 8.87
C THR A 154 18.20 -30.53 8.47
N GLY A 155 18.75 -30.57 7.25
CA GLY A 155 19.66 -29.57 6.68
C GLY A 155 18.93 -28.46 5.91
N HIS A 156 19.70 -27.66 5.18
CA HIS A 156 19.18 -26.59 4.32
C HIS A 156 18.75 -27.08 2.93
N GLY A 157 17.90 -26.32 2.23
CA GLY A 157 17.66 -26.51 0.79
C GLY A 157 17.00 -27.85 0.49
N GLY A 158 15.76 -28.07 0.93
CA GLY A 158 15.11 -29.38 0.86
C GLY A 158 15.21 -30.01 -0.53
N GLY A 159 14.88 -29.26 -1.58
CA GLY A 159 15.11 -29.69 -2.96
C GLY A 159 16.55 -29.47 -3.42
N VAL A 160 16.96 -28.20 -3.54
CA VAL A 160 18.22 -27.77 -4.16
C VAL A 160 19.00 -26.84 -3.24
N SER A 161 20.31 -27.04 -3.11
CA SER A 161 21.22 -26.10 -2.45
C SER A 161 22.32 -25.63 -3.39
N VAL A 162 22.45 -24.32 -3.54
CA VAL A 162 23.48 -23.62 -4.31
C VAL A 162 24.37 -22.86 -3.33
N TYR A 163 25.68 -23.10 -3.33
CA TYR A 163 26.55 -22.58 -2.27
C TYR A 163 27.97 -22.32 -2.76
N LYS A 164 28.68 -21.44 -2.03
CA LYS A 164 30.14 -21.34 -2.13
C LYS A 164 30.79 -22.59 -1.58
N SER A 165 31.80 -23.11 -2.26
CA SER A 165 32.63 -24.16 -1.69
C SER A 165 34.08 -24.00 -2.09
N SER A 166 34.96 -24.67 -1.36
CA SER A 166 36.33 -24.89 -1.77
C SER A 166 36.64 -26.38 -1.69
N TYR A 167 37.27 -26.94 -2.71
CA TYR A 167 37.67 -28.36 -2.70
C TYR A 167 38.92 -28.61 -3.52
N THR A 168 39.65 -29.67 -3.19
CA THR A 168 40.78 -30.14 -3.99
C THR A 168 40.29 -31.17 -5.00
N ASN A 169 40.47 -30.91 -6.28
CA ASN A 169 40.06 -31.81 -7.36
C ASN A 169 40.99 -33.03 -7.48
N LYS A 170 40.64 -34.00 -8.34
CA LYS A 170 41.49 -35.18 -8.62
C LYS A 170 42.90 -34.83 -9.15
N SER A 171 43.12 -33.63 -9.72
CA SER A 171 44.46 -33.15 -10.13
C SER A 171 45.28 -32.52 -9.00
N GLY A 172 44.72 -32.41 -7.78
CA GLY A 172 45.40 -31.83 -6.62
C GLY A 172 45.30 -30.31 -6.52
N GLU A 173 44.48 -29.67 -7.35
CA GLU A 173 44.29 -28.22 -7.38
C GLU A 173 43.09 -27.81 -6.52
N THR A 174 43.23 -26.68 -5.81
CA THR A 174 42.12 -26.07 -5.06
C THR A 174 41.22 -25.28 -6.00
N VAL A 175 39.95 -25.67 -6.05
CA VAL A 175 38.86 -24.98 -6.74
C VAL A 175 38.03 -24.23 -5.71
N GLU A 176 37.93 -22.91 -5.85
CA GLU A 176 37.06 -22.05 -5.04
C GLU A 176 36.11 -21.27 -5.95
N GLY A 177 34.85 -21.16 -5.54
CA GLY A 177 33.82 -20.45 -6.28
C GLY A 177 32.44 -20.77 -5.74
N SER A 178 31.40 -20.34 -6.45
CA SER A 178 30.01 -20.65 -6.15
C SER A 178 29.37 -21.50 -7.24
N GLY A 179 28.23 -22.11 -6.89
CA GLY A 179 27.40 -22.85 -7.84
C GLY A 179 26.43 -21.95 -8.60
N LYS A 180 25.98 -22.44 -9.77
CA LYS A 180 24.92 -21.83 -10.57
C LYS A 180 23.79 -22.83 -10.84
N PHE A 181 22.57 -22.48 -10.47
CA PHE A 181 21.38 -23.25 -10.82
C PHE A 181 20.55 -22.48 -11.85
N THR A 182 20.17 -23.12 -12.95
CA THR A 182 19.21 -22.58 -13.93
C THR A 182 17.99 -23.50 -14.02
N MET A 183 16.79 -22.96 -13.82
CA MET A 183 15.54 -23.66 -14.04
C MET A 183 14.93 -23.14 -15.34
N GLU A 184 14.96 -23.95 -16.40
CA GLU A 184 14.32 -23.66 -17.69
C GLU A 184 12.88 -24.20 -17.74
N GLY A 185 12.48 -25.01 -16.74
CA GLY A 185 11.14 -25.57 -16.56
C GLY A 185 11.10 -26.59 -15.40
N GLY A 186 10.11 -27.48 -15.39
CA GLY A 186 9.96 -28.53 -14.38
C GLY A 186 9.36 -28.05 -13.05
N THR A 187 9.42 -28.90 -12.02
CA THR A 187 8.79 -28.63 -10.71
C THR A 187 9.71 -28.95 -9.53
N ILE A 188 9.77 -28.08 -8.53
CA ILE A 188 10.37 -28.35 -7.21
C ILE A 188 9.25 -28.32 -6.18
N SER A 189 8.86 -29.47 -5.62
CA SER A 189 7.67 -29.51 -4.79
C SER A 189 7.64 -30.53 -3.66
N GLY A 190 6.92 -30.22 -2.57
CA GLY A 190 6.77 -31.14 -1.45
C GLY A 190 8.09 -31.43 -0.73
N ASN A 191 9.04 -30.49 -0.75
CA ASN A 191 10.29 -30.60 -0.01
C ASN A 191 10.17 -29.84 1.32
N ASN A 192 10.82 -30.34 2.36
CA ASN A 192 10.66 -29.85 3.72
C ASN A 192 12.01 -29.67 4.42
N ALA A 193 12.31 -28.46 4.90
CA ALA A 193 13.47 -28.14 5.73
C ALA A 193 13.05 -27.99 7.20
N THR A 194 13.28 -29.00 8.02
CA THR A 194 12.66 -29.10 9.35
C THR A 194 13.40 -28.38 10.47
N ASN A 195 14.59 -27.82 10.22
CA ASN A 195 15.37 -27.08 11.22
C ASN A 195 16.06 -25.84 10.61
N HIS A 196 15.75 -25.52 9.35
CA HIS A 196 16.56 -24.63 8.53
C HIS A 196 15.71 -23.98 7.42
N SER A 197 16.31 -23.03 6.69
CA SER A 197 15.69 -22.28 5.59
C SER A 197 15.79 -22.96 4.21
N GLY A 198 14.95 -22.54 3.27
CA GLY A 198 14.96 -22.95 1.87
C GLY A 198 14.29 -24.31 1.65
N GLY A 199 12.97 -24.41 1.85
CA GLY A 199 12.25 -25.68 1.69
C GLY A 199 12.41 -26.25 0.28
N GLY A 200 12.22 -25.41 -0.75
CA GLY A 200 12.48 -25.75 -2.14
C GLY A 200 13.95 -25.56 -2.53
N VAL A 201 14.41 -24.30 -2.53
CA VAL A 201 15.75 -23.90 -2.99
C VAL A 201 16.43 -23.04 -1.93
N LYS A 202 17.72 -23.29 -1.67
CA LYS A 202 18.57 -22.38 -0.92
C LYS A 202 19.74 -21.88 -1.77
N VAL A 203 19.97 -20.58 -1.76
CA VAL A 203 21.06 -19.89 -2.48
C VAL A 203 21.94 -19.16 -1.46
N ASN A 204 23.14 -19.67 -1.26
CA ASN A 204 24.09 -19.16 -0.28
C ASN A 204 25.37 -18.62 -0.92
N GLU A 205 25.95 -17.60 -0.30
CA GLU A 205 27.34 -17.17 -0.47
C GLU A 205 27.78 -17.06 -1.95
N ASN A 206 27.37 -16.01 -2.63
CA ASN A 206 27.61 -15.79 -4.07
C ASN A 206 27.03 -16.87 -4.99
N GLY A 207 26.23 -17.81 -4.48
CA GLY A 207 25.42 -18.71 -5.30
C GLY A 207 24.51 -17.94 -6.24
N THR A 208 24.28 -18.48 -7.43
CA THR A 208 23.38 -17.89 -8.43
C THR A 208 22.25 -18.84 -8.77
N PHE A 209 21.02 -18.38 -8.68
CA PHE A 209 19.83 -19.07 -9.19
C PHE A 209 19.17 -18.23 -10.27
N ILE A 210 18.86 -18.84 -11.41
CA ILE A 210 18.11 -18.22 -12.51
C ILE A 210 16.89 -19.11 -12.79
N MET A 211 15.68 -18.57 -12.64
CA MET A 211 14.44 -19.24 -12.99
C MET A 211 13.86 -18.58 -14.24
N LYS A 212 13.92 -19.28 -15.36
CA LYS A 212 13.38 -18.85 -16.65
C LYS A 212 11.94 -19.29 -16.87
N SER A 213 11.55 -20.41 -16.27
CA SER A 213 10.18 -20.90 -16.21
C SER A 213 10.06 -22.03 -15.17
N GLY A 214 8.88 -22.62 -15.02
CA GLY A 214 8.62 -23.78 -14.16
C GLY A 214 7.92 -23.41 -12.86
N THR A 215 7.89 -24.35 -11.91
CA THR A 215 7.10 -24.21 -10.67
C THR A 215 7.88 -24.62 -9.42
N ILE A 216 7.86 -23.79 -8.38
CA ILE A 216 8.32 -24.14 -7.02
C ILE A 216 7.11 -24.10 -6.11
N SER A 217 6.61 -25.26 -5.67
CA SER A 217 5.36 -25.28 -4.91
C SER A 217 5.20 -26.32 -3.81
N GLY A 218 4.38 -26.02 -2.80
CA GLY A 218 4.12 -26.96 -1.71
C GLY A 218 5.37 -27.31 -0.90
N ASN A 219 6.37 -26.43 -0.86
CA ASN A 219 7.57 -26.64 -0.07
C ASN A 219 7.42 -25.97 1.30
N ASN A 220 8.06 -26.55 2.32
CA ASN A 220 7.95 -26.12 3.71
C ASN A 220 9.32 -25.85 4.33
N ALA A 221 9.44 -24.79 5.11
CA ALA A 221 10.60 -24.53 5.96
C ALA A 221 10.13 -24.14 7.37
N ILE A 222 10.79 -24.64 8.41
CA ILE A 222 10.58 -24.05 9.75
C ILE A 222 11.24 -22.67 9.82
N GLY A 223 12.40 -22.51 9.16
CA GLY A 223 13.09 -21.23 9.06
C GLY A 223 12.48 -20.31 8.00
N GLU A 224 13.35 -19.76 7.15
CA GLU A 224 13.00 -18.77 6.13
C GLU A 224 12.83 -19.41 4.74
N GLY A 225 12.07 -18.76 3.85
CA GLY A 225 11.99 -19.13 2.44
C GLY A 225 11.44 -20.53 2.23
N GLY A 226 10.14 -20.72 2.46
CA GLY A 226 9.47 -22.01 2.20
C GLY A 226 9.73 -22.49 0.76
N GLY A 227 9.59 -21.58 -0.20
CA GLY A 227 9.96 -21.79 -1.60
C GLY A 227 11.46 -21.61 -1.84
N VAL A 228 11.95 -20.37 -1.70
CA VAL A 228 13.34 -19.98 -1.99
C VAL A 228 13.91 -19.16 -0.83
N ASP A 229 15.11 -19.51 -0.38
CA ASP A 229 15.90 -18.72 0.58
C ASP A 229 17.19 -18.24 -0.06
N ILE A 230 17.51 -16.95 0.06
CA ILE A 230 18.71 -16.33 -0.49
C ILE A 230 19.48 -15.63 0.63
N TRP A 231 20.73 -16.03 0.84
CA TRP A 231 21.63 -15.43 1.81
C TRP A 231 22.98 -15.10 1.18
N MET A 232 23.31 -13.82 1.07
CA MET A 232 24.51 -13.33 0.38
C MET A 232 24.65 -13.87 -1.06
N GLY A 233 23.54 -14.21 -1.73
CA GLY A 233 23.50 -14.80 -3.06
C GLY A 233 22.62 -14.00 -4.03
N THR A 234 22.41 -14.52 -5.24
CA THR A 234 21.59 -13.87 -6.27
C THR A 234 20.54 -14.81 -6.83
N PHE A 235 19.30 -14.32 -6.92
CA PHE A 235 18.21 -14.96 -7.62
C PHE A 235 17.65 -14.03 -8.72
N THR A 236 17.51 -14.55 -9.93
CA THR A 236 16.78 -13.88 -11.01
C THR A 236 15.60 -14.76 -11.45
N MET A 237 14.40 -14.22 -11.39
CA MET A 237 13.18 -14.85 -11.90
C MET A 237 12.71 -14.11 -13.15
N GLU A 238 12.93 -14.70 -14.32
CA GLU A 238 12.48 -14.17 -15.61
C GLU A 238 11.00 -14.50 -15.84
N ASP A 239 10.56 -15.72 -15.48
CA ASP A 239 9.18 -16.19 -15.52
C ASP A 239 9.00 -17.44 -14.62
N GLY A 240 7.78 -17.94 -14.50
CA GLY A 240 7.41 -19.14 -13.74
C GLY A 240 6.53 -18.85 -12.53
N THR A 241 6.37 -19.84 -11.65
CA THR A 241 5.48 -19.76 -10.49
C THR A 241 6.13 -20.24 -9.20
N ILE A 242 6.03 -19.45 -8.14
CA ILE A 242 6.36 -19.85 -6.76
C ILE A 242 5.07 -19.81 -5.95
N SER A 243 4.49 -20.98 -5.63
CA SER A 243 3.17 -21.03 -4.99
C SER A 243 3.01 -22.05 -3.88
N ASP A 244 2.05 -21.81 -2.98
CA ASP A 244 1.66 -22.79 -1.96
C ASP A 244 2.84 -23.22 -1.05
N ASN A 245 3.85 -22.38 -0.92
CA ASN A 245 4.99 -22.65 -0.04
C ASN A 245 4.75 -22.02 1.32
N THR A 246 5.24 -22.69 2.36
CA THR A 246 5.01 -22.30 3.75
C THR A 246 6.32 -22.15 4.50
N ALA A 247 6.40 -21.11 5.33
CA ALA A 247 7.44 -20.94 6.32
C ALA A 247 6.85 -20.63 7.70
N THR A 248 7.53 -21.03 8.77
CA THR A 248 7.09 -20.68 10.13
C THR A 248 7.57 -19.28 10.51
N THR A 249 8.89 -19.02 10.46
CA THR A 249 9.49 -17.79 11.03
C THR A 249 9.98 -16.77 10.00
N GLY A 250 9.91 -17.06 8.70
CA GLY A 250 10.24 -16.11 7.61
C GLY A 250 9.20 -16.16 6.50
N SER A 251 9.58 -15.71 5.31
CA SER A 251 8.69 -15.70 4.15
C SER A 251 8.29 -17.09 3.64
N GLY A 252 7.01 -17.25 3.28
CA GLY A 252 6.52 -18.48 2.68
C GLY A 252 7.08 -18.71 1.28
N GLY A 253 7.08 -17.67 0.45
CA GLY A 253 7.58 -17.71 -0.92
C GLY A 253 9.10 -17.55 -1.01
N VAL A 254 9.59 -16.30 -0.96
CA VAL A 254 11.00 -15.94 -1.20
C VAL A 254 11.58 -15.09 -0.08
N GLN A 255 12.65 -15.59 0.57
CA GLN A 255 13.46 -14.82 1.50
C GLN A 255 14.64 -14.18 0.78
N VAL A 256 14.81 -12.87 0.97
CA VAL A 256 15.96 -12.09 0.51
C VAL A 256 16.72 -11.60 1.75
N GLY A 257 17.60 -12.44 2.27
CA GLY A 257 18.38 -12.18 3.48
C GLY A 257 19.55 -11.20 3.27
N GLU A 258 20.51 -11.24 4.19
CA GLU A 258 21.59 -10.26 4.26
C GLU A 258 22.46 -10.27 3.00
N ASN A 259 22.67 -9.09 2.39
CA ASN A 259 23.42 -8.90 1.14
C ASN A 259 22.92 -9.77 -0.03
N ALA A 260 21.71 -10.31 0.05
CA ALA A 260 21.09 -11.04 -1.04
C ALA A 260 20.51 -10.07 -2.08
N VAL A 261 20.48 -10.53 -3.33
CA VAL A 261 19.85 -9.80 -4.44
C VAL A 261 18.81 -10.70 -5.09
N PHE A 262 17.56 -10.23 -5.12
CA PHE A 262 16.49 -10.85 -5.88
C PHE A 262 16.00 -9.89 -6.97
N THR A 263 15.99 -10.34 -8.22
CA THR A 263 15.38 -9.63 -9.34
C THR A 263 14.26 -10.46 -9.94
N MET A 264 13.05 -9.91 -9.97
CA MET A 264 11.88 -10.48 -10.63
C MET A 264 11.56 -9.65 -11.88
N GLU A 265 11.72 -10.26 -13.06
CA GLU A 265 11.42 -9.64 -14.35
C GLU A 265 10.06 -10.08 -14.92
N GLY A 266 9.45 -11.11 -14.31
CA GLY A 266 8.14 -11.68 -14.67
C GLY A 266 7.73 -12.82 -13.73
N GLY A 267 6.68 -13.55 -14.10
CA GLY A 267 6.15 -14.68 -13.34
C GLY A 267 5.22 -14.31 -12.18
N THR A 268 4.93 -15.30 -11.33
CA THR A 268 3.94 -15.20 -10.25
C THR A 268 4.46 -15.78 -8.94
N ILE A 269 4.30 -15.04 -7.83
CA ILE A 269 4.51 -15.52 -6.46
C ILE A 269 3.15 -15.48 -5.76
N SER A 270 2.52 -16.64 -5.53
CA SER A 270 1.12 -16.67 -5.07
C SER A 270 0.77 -17.74 -4.06
N SER A 271 -0.20 -17.47 -3.19
CA SER A 271 -0.72 -18.47 -2.24
C SER A 271 0.34 -19.03 -1.28
N ASN A 272 1.44 -18.30 -1.08
CA ASN A 272 2.46 -18.65 -0.10
C ASN A 272 2.08 -18.12 1.29
N ALA A 273 2.55 -18.79 2.34
CA ALA A 273 2.15 -18.51 3.71
C ALA A 273 3.34 -18.39 4.66
N SER A 274 3.35 -17.35 5.50
CA SER A 274 4.13 -17.31 6.74
C SER A 274 3.22 -17.45 7.94
N THR A 275 3.43 -18.45 8.79
CA THR A 275 2.49 -18.73 9.89
C THR A 275 2.71 -17.89 11.14
N GLU A 276 3.94 -17.42 11.38
CA GLU A 276 4.29 -16.67 12.60
C GLU A 276 5.04 -15.35 12.32
N SER A 277 5.31 -15.00 11.05
CA SER A 277 6.15 -13.85 10.68
C SER A 277 5.58 -13.01 9.52
N SER A 278 6.41 -12.18 8.89
CA SER A 278 6.10 -11.32 7.75
C SER A 278 6.37 -11.99 6.39
N GLY A 279 5.89 -11.35 5.31
CA GLY A 279 6.29 -11.65 3.93
C GLY A 279 5.75 -12.97 3.41
N GLY A 280 4.42 -13.13 3.37
CA GLY A 280 3.78 -14.36 2.86
C GLY A 280 4.33 -14.71 1.47
N GLY A 281 4.40 -13.71 0.59
CA GLY A 281 5.04 -13.81 -0.72
C GLY A 281 6.56 -13.63 -0.66
N VAL A 282 7.01 -12.42 -0.33
CA VAL A 282 8.44 -12.05 -0.30
C VAL A 282 8.79 -11.32 0.99
N GLU A 283 9.93 -11.63 1.59
CA GLU A 283 10.53 -10.82 2.64
C GLU A 283 11.95 -10.41 2.24
N ALA A 284 12.23 -9.11 2.26
CA ALA A 284 13.57 -8.57 2.14
C ALA A 284 14.08 -8.11 3.50
N TRP A 285 15.18 -8.70 3.97
CA TRP A 285 15.82 -8.39 5.25
C TRP A 285 17.30 -8.10 5.03
N LYS A 286 17.68 -6.82 5.06
CA LYS A 286 19.04 -6.35 4.71
C LYS A 286 19.51 -6.76 3.30
N GLY A 287 18.56 -7.16 2.45
CA GLY A 287 18.77 -7.53 1.06
C GLY A 287 18.15 -6.52 0.10
N THR A 288 18.35 -6.75 -1.20
CA THR A 288 17.77 -5.94 -2.27
C THR A 288 16.80 -6.77 -3.10
N PHE A 289 15.56 -6.32 -3.18
CA PHE A 289 14.55 -6.86 -4.09
C PHE A 289 14.23 -5.84 -5.18
N THR A 290 14.28 -6.26 -6.44
CA THR A 290 13.82 -5.47 -7.59
C THR A 290 12.76 -6.23 -8.36
N MET A 291 11.58 -5.64 -8.52
CA MET A 291 10.48 -6.18 -9.32
C MET A 291 10.27 -5.27 -10.53
N LYS A 292 10.54 -5.76 -11.74
CA LYS A 292 10.33 -4.98 -12.96
C LYS A 292 8.96 -5.24 -13.58
N ASN A 293 8.40 -6.44 -13.37
CA ASN A 293 7.06 -6.88 -13.74
C ASN A 293 6.71 -8.14 -12.92
N GLY A 294 5.54 -8.74 -13.19
CA GLY A 294 5.07 -9.96 -12.56
C GLY A 294 3.95 -9.71 -11.55
N THR A 295 3.58 -10.75 -10.82
CA THR A 295 2.46 -10.70 -9.88
C THR A 295 2.84 -11.34 -8.54
N ILE A 296 2.57 -10.65 -7.44
CA ILE A 296 2.64 -11.18 -6.08
C ILE A 296 1.22 -11.17 -5.52
N SER A 297 0.57 -12.33 -5.44
CA SER A 297 -0.87 -12.36 -5.12
C SER A 297 -1.38 -13.49 -4.25
N GLY A 298 -2.41 -13.22 -3.45
CA GLY A 298 -3.06 -14.26 -2.66
C GLY A 298 -2.16 -14.84 -1.55
N ASN A 299 -1.08 -14.16 -1.20
CA ASN A 299 -0.17 -14.61 -0.15
C ASN A 299 -0.67 -14.16 1.23
N THR A 300 -0.36 -14.94 2.26
CA THR A 300 -0.86 -14.70 3.62
C THR A 300 0.28 -14.71 4.62
N ALA A 301 0.29 -13.76 5.55
CA ALA A 301 1.23 -13.76 6.67
C ALA A 301 0.61 -13.13 7.92
N ARG A 302 1.32 -13.22 9.04
CA ARG A 302 0.92 -12.57 10.28
C ARG A 302 1.03 -11.05 10.17
N ASP A 303 2.19 -10.56 9.70
CA ASP A 303 2.55 -9.12 9.77
C ASP A 303 2.66 -8.44 8.37
N SER A 304 2.78 -9.21 7.27
CA SER A 304 2.70 -8.66 5.91
C SER A 304 2.37 -9.72 4.86
N GLY A 305 1.19 -9.62 4.22
CA GLY A 305 0.70 -10.66 3.31
C GLY A 305 1.56 -10.82 2.06
N GLY A 306 1.82 -9.71 1.36
CA GLY A 306 2.55 -9.72 0.08
C GLY A 306 4.06 -9.60 0.25
N VAL A 307 4.54 -8.38 0.48
CA VAL A 307 5.97 -8.04 0.55
C VAL A 307 6.32 -7.34 1.85
N SER A 308 7.28 -7.88 2.59
CA SER A 308 7.90 -7.21 3.74
C SER A 308 9.26 -6.64 3.38
N VAL A 309 9.49 -5.37 3.69
CA VAL A 309 10.76 -4.66 3.49
C VAL A 309 11.32 -4.28 4.86
N GLY A 310 12.16 -5.15 5.41
CA GLY A 310 12.71 -5.02 6.75
C GLY A 310 13.94 -4.11 6.86
N ASP A 311 14.69 -4.31 7.94
CA ASP A 311 15.79 -3.44 8.37
C ASP A 311 16.82 -3.19 7.27
N THR A 312 17.02 -1.93 6.88
CA THR A 312 17.94 -1.49 5.81
C THR A 312 17.73 -2.14 4.44
N ALA A 313 16.65 -2.90 4.27
CA ALA A 313 16.33 -3.56 3.01
C ALA A 313 15.86 -2.53 1.98
N ILE A 314 16.07 -2.87 0.71
CA ILE A 314 15.67 -2.03 -0.42
C ILE A 314 14.72 -2.83 -1.29
N PHE A 315 13.53 -2.28 -1.53
CA PHE A 315 12.61 -2.77 -2.54
C PHE A 315 12.40 -1.71 -3.62
N THR A 316 12.64 -2.07 -4.88
CA THR A 316 12.28 -1.23 -6.03
C THR A 316 11.27 -1.95 -6.92
N MET A 317 10.13 -1.31 -7.17
CA MET A 317 9.09 -1.80 -8.07
C MET A 317 9.02 -0.88 -9.30
N GLU A 318 9.32 -1.43 -10.47
CA GLU A 318 9.31 -0.74 -11.78
C GLU A 318 8.17 -1.24 -12.67
N GLY A 319 7.07 -1.71 -12.07
CA GLY A 319 5.92 -2.32 -12.74
C GLY A 319 5.40 -3.56 -12.00
N GLY A 320 4.39 -4.21 -12.57
CA GLY A 320 3.74 -5.40 -12.01
C GLY A 320 2.62 -5.12 -11.01
N THR A 321 2.17 -6.17 -10.34
CA THR A 321 0.99 -6.13 -9.44
C THR A 321 1.24 -6.86 -8.12
N ILE A 322 0.87 -6.23 -7.01
CA ILE A 322 0.78 -6.83 -5.68
C ILE A 322 -0.69 -6.83 -5.27
N SER A 323 -1.36 -7.98 -5.32
CA SER A 323 -2.82 -8.03 -5.10
C SER A 323 -3.35 -9.16 -4.24
N ASP A 324 -4.50 -8.94 -3.61
CA ASP A 324 -5.24 -9.99 -2.90
C ASP A 324 -4.42 -10.67 -1.78
N ASN A 325 -3.39 -9.98 -1.27
CA ASN A 325 -2.57 -10.49 -0.17
C ASN A 325 -3.20 -10.11 1.16
N THR A 326 -3.00 -10.97 2.17
CA THR A 326 -3.64 -10.82 3.48
C THR A 326 -2.63 -10.82 4.62
N ALA A 327 -2.64 -9.75 5.41
CA ALA A 327 -2.01 -9.73 6.73
C ALA A 327 -3.06 -10.06 7.81
N THR A 328 -2.82 -11.12 8.59
CA THR A 328 -3.82 -11.66 9.51
C THR A 328 -3.83 -11.00 10.88
N GLU A 329 -2.70 -10.46 11.33
CA GLU A 329 -2.59 -9.74 12.60
C GLU A 329 -2.14 -8.29 12.40
N TRP A 330 -0.88 -8.05 12.07
CA TRP A 330 -0.31 -6.70 12.01
C TRP A 330 0.09 -6.32 10.59
N GLY A 331 0.38 -5.03 10.37
CA GLY A 331 1.14 -4.53 9.23
C GLY A 331 0.42 -4.44 7.88
N GLY A 332 1.18 -4.51 6.80
CA GLY A 332 0.70 -4.18 5.45
C GLY A 332 0.07 -5.39 4.75
N GLY A 333 -1.19 -5.29 4.34
CA GLY A 333 -1.85 -6.38 3.58
C GLY A 333 -1.08 -6.69 2.29
N GLY A 334 -0.76 -5.65 1.52
CA GLY A 334 0.07 -5.74 0.31
C GLY A 334 1.56 -5.62 0.63
N VAL A 335 1.99 -4.48 1.18
CA VAL A 335 3.39 -4.17 1.45
C VAL A 335 3.58 -3.60 2.85
N GLU A 336 4.53 -4.12 3.61
CA GLU A 336 5.04 -3.48 4.82
C GLU A 336 6.47 -2.97 4.58
N VAL A 337 6.76 -1.74 5.03
CA VAL A 337 8.10 -1.14 5.02
C VAL A 337 8.47 -0.80 6.46
N TYR A 338 9.42 -1.57 7.01
CA TYR A 338 9.89 -1.49 8.38
C TYR A 338 11.38 -1.17 8.41
N LYS A 339 11.75 0.09 8.72
CA LYS A 339 13.13 0.61 8.68
C LYS A 339 13.86 0.45 7.33
N GLY A 340 13.16 0.00 6.29
CA GLY A 340 13.68 -0.17 4.95
C GLY A 340 13.32 0.99 4.03
N THR A 341 13.61 0.82 2.74
CA THR A 341 13.23 1.76 1.68
C THR A 341 12.47 1.04 0.58
N PHE A 342 11.29 1.56 0.25
CA PHE A 342 10.50 1.13 -0.90
C PHE A 342 10.39 2.27 -1.92
N THR A 343 10.72 1.99 -3.18
CA THR A 343 10.48 2.91 -4.30
C THR A 343 9.59 2.24 -5.34
N MET A 344 8.46 2.87 -5.64
CA MET A 344 7.51 2.44 -6.67
C MET A 344 7.54 3.44 -7.83
N LYS A 345 8.09 3.03 -8.97
CA LYS A 345 8.18 3.86 -10.18
C LYS A 345 7.02 3.65 -11.15
N ASN A 346 6.23 2.59 -10.94
CA ASN A 346 4.96 2.27 -11.59
C ASN A 346 4.39 0.99 -10.93
N GLY A 347 3.19 0.57 -11.34
CA GLY A 347 2.59 -0.70 -10.95
C GLY A 347 1.28 -0.52 -10.16
N THR A 348 0.79 -1.62 -9.59
CA THR A 348 -0.48 -1.63 -8.86
C THR A 348 -0.38 -2.41 -7.56
N ILE A 349 -0.86 -1.82 -6.47
CA ILE A 349 -1.07 -2.47 -5.18
C ILE A 349 -2.59 -2.47 -4.90
N SER A 350 -3.26 -3.62 -5.06
CA SER A 350 -4.73 -3.63 -5.06
C SER A 350 -5.40 -4.83 -4.42
N GLY A 351 -6.59 -4.65 -3.85
CA GLY A 351 -7.37 -5.77 -3.30
C GLY A 351 -6.73 -6.43 -2.07
N ASN A 352 -5.69 -5.81 -1.49
CA ASN A 352 -5.01 -6.37 -0.33
C ASN A 352 -5.78 -6.07 0.96
N THR A 353 -5.64 -6.95 1.95
CA THR A 353 -6.39 -6.89 3.20
C THR A 353 -5.47 -6.95 4.41
N ALA A 354 -5.64 -6.02 5.36
CA ALA A 354 -5.05 -6.12 6.70
C ALA A 354 -6.17 -6.29 7.75
N ASN A 355 -6.22 -7.45 8.39
CA ASN A 355 -7.35 -7.83 9.24
C ASN A 355 -7.38 -7.09 10.59
N ASN A 356 -6.25 -6.57 11.09
CA ASN A 356 -6.22 -5.71 12.27
C ASN A 356 -5.40 -4.43 12.03
N ASP A 357 -4.42 -4.16 12.89
CA ASP A 357 -3.69 -2.91 12.97
C ASP A 357 -2.68 -2.81 11.81
N GLY A 358 -2.98 -1.98 10.82
CA GLY A 358 -2.18 -1.92 9.60
C GLY A 358 -2.74 -1.04 8.49
N GLY A 359 -2.04 -1.00 7.35
CA GLY A 359 -2.52 -0.41 6.09
C GLY A 359 -2.92 -1.52 5.12
N GLY A 360 -4.11 -1.43 4.52
CA GLY A 360 -4.62 -2.50 3.65
C GLY A 360 -3.72 -2.72 2.44
N GLY A 361 -3.30 -1.62 1.80
CA GLY A 361 -2.32 -1.63 0.73
C GLY A 361 -0.89 -1.61 1.26
N VAL A 362 -0.50 -0.49 1.87
CA VAL A 362 0.88 -0.24 2.31
C VAL A 362 0.93 0.23 3.77
N PHE A 363 1.88 -0.31 4.55
CA PHE A 363 2.22 0.20 5.88
C PHE A 363 3.67 0.65 5.93
N VAL A 364 3.92 1.91 6.29
CA VAL A 364 5.26 2.51 6.40
C VAL A 364 5.54 2.86 7.85
N ASN A 365 6.51 2.19 8.48
CA ASN A 365 6.80 2.42 9.90
C ASN A 365 8.28 2.44 10.29
N ARG A 366 8.55 3.06 11.45
CA ARG A 366 9.86 3.12 12.12
C ARG A 366 10.99 3.61 11.21
N ASP A 367 10.96 4.89 10.89
CA ASP A 367 11.95 5.58 10.03
C ASP A 367 12.03 5.02 8.59
N ALA A 368 11.09 4.17 8.19
CA ALA A 368 10.97 3.69 6.83
C ALA A 368 10.65 4.83 5.85
N ILE A 369 11.10 4.64 4.61
CA ILE A 369 10.83 5.56 3.51
C ILE A 369 10.10 4.81 2.40
N PHE A 370 8.95 5.34 2.00
CA PHE A 370 8.27 4.95 0.78
C PHE A 370 8.25 6.14 -0.19
N THR A 371 8.69 5.93 -1.42
CA THR A 371 8.57 6.89 -2.52
C THR A 371 7.74 6.28 -3.64
N MET A 372 6.67 6.97 -4.03
CA MET A 372 5.83 6.63 -5.17
C MET A 372 6.00 7.70 -6.25
N GLU A 373 6.65 7.35 -7.36
CA GLU A 373 6.82 8.25 -8.49
C GLU A 373 5.60 8.21 -9.41
N TYR A 374 5.01 7.01 -9.60
CA TYR A 374 3.77 6.75 -10.34
C TYR A 374 3.14 5.43 -9.85
N GLY A 375 1.92 5.13 -10.32
CA GLY A 375 1.23 3.87 -10.10
C GLY A 375 -0.10 4.03 -9.38
N THR A 376 -0.64 2.92 -8.88
CA THR A 376 -1.96 2.90 -8.23
C THR A 376 -1.96 2.06 -6.96
N ILE A 377 -2.52 2.60 -5.87
CA ILE A 377 -2.86 1.88 -4.65
C ILE A 377 -4.38 1.88 -4.50
N SER A 378 -5.05 0.78 -4.83
CA SER A 378 -6.52 0.79 -4.97
C SER A 378 -7.29 -0.42 -4.47
N GLY A 379 -8.51 -0.20 -3.98
CA GLY A 379 -9.40 -1.29 -3.59
C GLY A 379 -8.86 -2.11 -2.40
N ASN A 380 -7.94 -1.55 -1.61
CA ASN A 380 -7.39 -2.21 -0.45
C ASN A 380 -8.28 -1.95 0.78
N THR A 381 -8.29 -2.91 1.70
CA THR A 381 -9.17 -2.89 2.87
C THR A 381 -8.36 -3.11 4.14
N ALA A 382 -8.60 -2.31 5.17
CA ALA A 382 -8.08 -2.62 6.50
C ALA A 382 -8.99 -2.08 7.59
N LYS A 383 -8.72 -2.50 8.82
CA LYS A 383 -9.40 -1.98 9.99
C LYS A 383 -9.15 -0.48 10.22
N TYR A 384 -7.90 -0.02 10.08
CA TYR A 384 -7.47 1.36 10.41
C TYR A 384 -7.04 2.25 9.25
N SER A 385 -6.74 1.71 8.07
CA SER A 385 -6.50 2.51 6.87
C SER A 385 -6.55 1.64 5.62
N GLY A 386 -7.49 1.88 4.72
CA GLY A 386 -7.67 1.06 3.54
C GLY A 386 -6.43 1.06 2.65
N GLY A 387 -5.92 2.26 2.29
CA GLY A 387 -4.83 2.41 1.34
C GLY A 387 -3.45 2.36 1.99
N VAL A 388 -3.04 3.46 2.62
CA VAL A 388 -1.68 3.66 3.14
C VAL A 388 -1.70 4.13 4.59
N ARG A 389 -1.03 3.41 5.48
CA ARG A 389 -0.78 3.85 6.85
C ARG A 389 0.69 4.24 7.02
N ILE A 390 0.94 5.37 7.69
CA ILE A 390 2.29 5.89 7.95
C ILE A 390 2.43 6.13 9.45
N GLU A 391 3.30 5.36 10.12
CA GLU A 391 3.51 5.44 11.56
C GLU A 391 5.00 5.63 11.88
N ASN A 392 5.39 6.87 12.22
CA ASN A 392 6.80 7.23 12.40
C ASN A 392 7.67 6.94 11.16
N GLY A 393 7.09 6.96 9.96
CA GLY A 393 7.77 6.80 8.67
C GLY A 393 7.58 8.00 7.76
N THR A 394 8.12 7.92 6.55
CA THR A 394 7.99 8.95 5.52
C THR A 394 7.41 8.37 4.24
N PHE A 395 6.36 9.00 3.73
CA PHE A 395 5.82 8.74 2.40
C PHE A 395 6.00 9.98 1.52
N ILE A 396 6.51 9.78 0.31
CA ILE A 396 6.64 10.80 -0.72
C ILE A 396 5.91 10.31 -1.96
N MET A 397 4.91 11.07 -2.41
CA MET A 397 4.19 10.81 -3.65
C MET A 397 4.49 11.93 -4.63
N GLU A 398 5.26 11.63 -5.67
CA GLU A 398 5.51 12.56 -6.77
C GLU A 398 4.27 12.66 -7.68
N ASP A 399 3.68 11.51 -8.02
CA ASP A 399 2.45 11.37 -8.81
C ASP A 399 1.81 9.98 -8.56
N GLY A 400 0.65 9.72 -9.15
CA GLY A 400 -0.08 8.44 -9.07
C GLY A 400 -1.48 8.56 -8.46
N GLU A 401 -2.06 7.43 -8.08
CA GLU A 401 -3.42 7.37 -7.55
C GLU A 401 -3.55 6.49 -6.30
N ILE A 402 -4.22 6.98 -5.26
CA ILE A 402 -4.67 6.21 -4.10
C ILE A 402 -6.20 6.22 -4.10
N SER A 403 -6.83 5.12 -4.54
CA SER A 403 -8.28 5.16 -4.81
C SER A 403 -9.11 3.94 -4.45
N GLY A 404 -10.38 4.17 -4.11
CA GLY A 404 -11.32 3.08 -3.81
C GLY A 404 -10.93 2.24 -2.61
N ASN A 405 -10.07 2.74 -1.71
CA ASN A 405 -9.64 2.02 -0.53
C ASN A 405 -10.63 2.22 0.63
N THR A 406 -10.76 1.22 1.50
CA THR A 406 -11.78 1.20 2.57
C THR A 406 -11.18 0.93 3.95
N ALA A 407 -11.44 1.83 4.90
CA ALA A 407 -11.22 1.58 6.33
C ALA A 407 -12.54 1.11 6.97
N ILE A 408 -12.56 -0.11 7.52
CA ILE A 408 -13.81 -0.76 7.96
C ILE A 408 -14.31 -0.34 9.34
N ASP A 409 -13.40 -0.09 10.30
CA ASP A 409 -13.76 0.19 11.71
C ASP A 409 -13.19 1.53 12.21
N TYR A 410 -12.39 2.23 11.40
CA TYR A 410 -11.69 3.47 11.80
C TYR A 410 -11.50 4.44 10.62
N GLN A 411 -10.63 5.43 10.81
CA GLN A 411 -10.46 6.61 9.94
C GLN A 411 -9.50 6.34 8.74
N GLY A 412 -9.39 7.29 7.81
CA GLY A 412 -8.31 7.28 6.81
C GLY A 412 -8.47 6.20 5.73
N GLY A 413 -9.61 6.22 5.02
CA GLY A 413 -9.91 5.27 3.95
C GLY A 413 -8.79 5.19 2.92
N GLY A 414 -8.26 6.35 2.47
CA GLY A 414 -7.11 6.44 1.59
C GLY A 414 -5.78 6.39 2.36
N VAL A 415 -5.52 7.38 3.21
CA VAL A 415 -4.25 7.55 3.93
C VAL A 415 -4.49 7.89 5.40
N ARG A 416 -3.73 7.25 6.30
CA ARG A 416 -3.67 7.60 7.73
C ARG A 416 -2.23 7.87 8.17
N ILE A 417 -2.03 8.97 8.90
CA ILE A 417 -0.74 9.41 9.43
C ILE A 417 -0.78 9.43 10.95
N ASP A 418 0.14 8.69 11.57
CA ASP A 418 0.30 8.49 13.01
C ASP A 418 1.73 8.81 13.48
N GLY A 419 1.89 8.98 14.79
CA GLY A 419 3.16 9.26 15.45
C GLY A 419 3.86 10.49 14.86
N THR A 420 5.13 10.34 14.50
CA THR A 420 5.91 11.35 13.76
C THR A 420 5.85 11.15 12.24
N GLY A 421 4.83 10.46 11.75
CA GLY A 421 4.66 10.13 10.34
C GLY A 421 4.57 11.39 9.47
N THR A 422 5.16 11.32 8.28
CA THR A 422 5.13 12.42 7.31
C THR A 422 4.66 11.94 5.95
N PHE A 423 3.79 12.71 5.32
CA PHE A 423 3.41 12.51 3.93
C PHE A 423 3.58 13.80 3.13
N THR A 424 4.41 13.75 2.09
CA THR A 424 4.49 14.81 1.07
C THR A 424 3.87 14.34 -0.24
N MET A 425 2.78 15.00 -0.64
CA MET A 425 2.13 14.82 -1.94
C MET A 425 2.47 15.99 -2.85
N LYS A 426 3.18 15.73 -3.95
CA LYS A 426 3.56 16.76 -4.94
C LYS A 426 2.60 16.81 -6.13
N GLY A 427 1.97 15.69 -6.44
CA GLY A 427 1.02 15.51 -7.54
C GLY A 427 0.13 14.28 -7.30
N GLY A 428 -0.63 13.88 -8.32
CA GLY A 428 -1.51 12.72 -8.26
C GLY A 428 -2.87 12.97 -7.61
N ALA A 429 -3.56 11.87 -7.27
CA ALA A 429 -4.91 11.90 -6.72
C ALA A 429 -5.11 10.94 -5.53
N ILE A 430 -5.89 11.38 -4.54
CA ILE A 430 -6.47 10.54 -3.48
C ILE A 430 -7.98 10.56 -3.66
N SER A 431 -8.56 9.50 -4.22
CA SER A 431 -9.93 9.56 -4.74
C SER A 431 -10.83 8.37 -4.41
N GLY A 432 -12.13 8.61 -4.20
CA GLY A 432 -13.09 7.51 -4.04
C GLY A 432 -12.85 6.63 -2.81
N ASN A 433 -12.07 7.07 -1.83
CA ASN A 433 -11.77 6.28 -0.65
C ASN A 433 -12.87 6.45 0.42
N THR A 434 -13.09 5.41 1.22
CA THR A 434 -14.17 5.37 2.21
C THR A 434 -13.64 5.07 3.61
N ALA A 435 -13.98 5.91 4.58
CA ALA A 435 -13.88 5.60 6.00
C ALA A 435 -15.29 5.32 6.54
N ASN A 436 -15.48 4.15 7.16
CA ASN A 436 -16.79 3.77 7.72
C ASN A 436 -17.11 4.48 9.04
N HIS A 437 -16.12 5.13 9.67
CA HIS A 437 -16.26 5.88 10.92
C HIS A 437 -15.88 7.35 10.73
N GLU A 438 -15.69 8.05 11.86
CA GLU A 438 -15.23 9.43 11.90
C GLU A 438 -13.86 9.62 11.21
N GLY A 439 -13.43 10.86 10.96
CA GLY A 439 -12.11 11.15 10.35
C GLY A 439 -12.03 10.89 8.84
N GLY A 440 -10.98 11.42 8.20
CA GLY A 440 -11.12 11.71 6.77
C GLY A 440 -11.23 10.50 5.86
N GLY A 441 -12.20 10.53 4.95
CA GLY A 441 -12.41 9.46 3.96
C GLY A 441 -11.21 9.29 3.04
N GLY A 442 -10.60 10.41 2.65
CA GLY A 442 -9.35 10.44 1.88
C GLY A 442 -8.12 10.37 2.78
N VAL A 443 -7.96 11.35 3.67
CA VAL A 443 -6.75 11.52 4.51
C VAL A 443 -7.12 11.75 5.97
N CYS A 444 -6.43 11.08 6.88
CA CYS A 444 -6.51 11.32 8.32
C CYS A 444 -5.12 11.61 8.92
N VAL A 445 -4.98 12.72 9.66
CA VAL A 445 -3.77 13.05 10.45
C VAL A 445 -4.10 12.93 11.93
N ASP A 446 -3.68 11.84 12.58
CA ASP A 446 -4.25 11.41 13.86
C ASP A 446 -3.38 11.70 15.10
N ASP A 447 -2.12 12.07 14.90
CA ASP A 447 -1.18 12.39 15.97
C ASP A 447 -0.58 13.80 15.87
N GLU A 448 -0.19 14.35 17.02
CA GLU A 448 0.27 15.74 17.18
C GLU A 448 1.52 16.06 16.34
N ASN A 449 2.39 15.07 16.12
CA ASN A 449 3.60 15.21 15.32
C ASN A 449 3.43 14.73 13.87
N GLY A 450 2.22 14.27 13.51
CA GLY A 450 1.89 13.82 12.16
C GLY A 450 1.76 15.01 11.22
N THR A 451 2.34 14.89 10.01
CA THR A 451 2.30 15.98 9.02
C THR A 451 1.90 15.49 7.63
N PHE A 452 0.99 16.25 7.01
CA PHE A 452 0.67 16.12 5.59
C PHE A 452 1.00 17.43 4.88
N THR A 453 1.79 17.36 3.81
CA THR A 453 2.10 18.49 2.94
C THR A 453 1.66 18.21 1.52
N MET A 454 0.68 18.97 1.02
CA MET A 454 0.14 18.91 -0.34
C MET A 454 0.66 20.08 -1.18
N LYS A 455 1.57 19.84 -2.11
CA LYS A 455 2.09 20.88 -3.03
C LYS A 455 1.33 20.95 -4.36
N GLY A 456 0.53 19.92 -4.65
CA GLY A 456 -0.27 19.78 -5.86
C GLY A 456 -1.15 18.52 -5.80
N GLY A 457 -1.91 18.28 -6.86
CA GLY A 457 -2.82 17.13 -6.97
C GLY A 457 -4.23 17.38 -6.42
N THR A 458 -5.01 16.30 -6.29
CA THR A 458 -6.42 16.36 -5.87
C THR A 458 -6.77 15.35 -4.78
N ILE A 459 -7.58 15.76 -3.79
CA ILE A 459 -8.27 14.85 -2.86
C ILE A 459 -9.75 14.91 -3.18
N SER A 460 -10.32 13.88 -3.80
CA SER A 460 -11.66 14.00 -4.38
C SER A 460 -12.58 12.78 -4.33
N GLY A 461 -13.88 13.00 -4.16
CA GLY A 461 -14.85 11.91 -4.18
C GLY A 461 -14.70 10.94 -2.99
N ASN A 462 -14.00 11.34 -1.94
CA ASN A 462 -13.83 10.52 -0.75
C ASN A 462 -15.02 10.69 0.21
N LYS A 463 -15.26 9.67 1.03
CA LYS A 463 -16.45 9.59 1.88
C LYS A 463 -16.11 9.17 3.32
N ALA A 464 -16.65 9.91 4.29
CA ALA A 464 -16.75 9.46 5.68
C ALA A 464 -18.23 9.18 6.01
N LEU A 465 -18.55 8.00 6.54
CA LEU A 465 -19.95 7.59 6.76
C LEU A 465 -20.57 8.16 8.05
N GLU A 466 -19.76 8.44 9.06
CA GLU A 466 -20.20 9.05 10.33
C GLU A 466 -19.83 10.54 10.35
N ALA A 467 -19.05 11.01 11.33
CA ALA A 467 -18.65 12.42 11.46
C ALA A 467 -17.19 12.64 11.05
N GLY A 468 -16.90 13.39 9.98
CA GLY A 468 -15.54 13.84 9.73
C GLY A 468 -15.21 14.19 8.31
N GLY A 469 -14.12 14.94 8.15
CA GLY A 469 -13.68 15.55 6.90
C GLY A 469 -13.76 14.63 5.69
N GLY A 470 -14.82 14.69 4.87
CA GLY A 470 -15.06 13.69 3.82
C GLY A 470 -13.82 13.46 2.95
N GLY A 471 -13.08 14.53 2.65
CA GLY A 471 -11.73 14.50 2.11
C GLY A 471 -10.65 14.34 3.18
N VAL A 472 -10.54 15.30 4.10
CA VAL A 472 -9.43 15.41 5.05
C VAL A 472 -9.89 15.60 6.49
N GLY A 473 -9.52 14.69 7.39
CA GLY A 473 -9.66 14.85 8.83
C GLY A 473 -8.30 15.13 9.50
N VAL A 474 -8.15 16.29 10.13
CA VAL A 474 -6.98 16.64 10.94
C VAL A 474 -7.39 16.55 12.41
N ASN A 475 -6.97 15.49 13.10
CA ASN A 475 -7.40 15.24 14.47
C ASN A 475 -6.48 15.87 15.52
N LYS A 476 -5.15 15.82 15.30
CA LYS A 476 -4.15 16.38 16.23
C LYS A 476 -2.94 17.04 15.56
N GLY A 477 -2.60 16.62 14.34
CA GLY A 477 -1.38 17.08 13.66
C GLY A 477 -1.58 18.30 12.76
N THR A 478 -0.76 18.37 11.71
CA THR A 478 -0.77 19.49 10.75
C THR A 478 -1.01 19.01 9.33
N PHE A 479 -1.93 19.69 8.64
CA PHE A 479 -2.12 19.57 7.19
C PHE A 479 -1.83 20.93 6.54
N THR A 480 -0.93 20.96 5.55
CA THR A 480 -0.64 22.16 4.76
C THR A 480 -0.86 21.88 3.28
N MET A 481 -1.60 22.74 2.59
CA MET A 481 -1.69 22.74 1.13
C MET A 481 -1.27 24.07 0.51
N SER A 482 -0.67 24.01 -0.67
CA SER A 482 -0.15 25.17 -1.40
C SER A 482 -0.25 24.97 -2.92
N GLY A 483 0.27 25.93 -3.70
CA GLY A 483 0.23 25.89 -5.15
C GLY A 483 -1.20 25.90 -5.70
N THR A 484 -1.55 24.86 -6.46
CA THR A 484 -2.89 24.67 -7.05
C THR A 484 -3.57 23.39 -6.54
N ALA A 485 -3.22 22.94 -5.33
CA ALA A 485 -3.80 21.75 -4.71
C ALA A 485 -5.32 21.92 -4.51
N VAL A 486 -6.08 20.84 -4.71
CA VAL A 486 -7.55 20.85 -4.66
C VAL A 486 -8.10 19.77 -3.75
N ILE A 487 -9.06 20.13 -2.90
CA ILE A 487 -9.91 19.17 -2.16
C ILE A 487 -11.34 19.34 -2.69
N SER A 488 -11.89 18.33 -3.38
CA SER A 488 -13.19 18.51 -4.05
C SER A 488 -14.13 17.32 -4.17
N GLY A 489 -15.44 17.56 -4.16
CA GLY A 489 -16.43 16.50 -4.37
C GLY A 489 -16.45 15.45 -3.26
N ASN A 490 -15.90 15.75 -2.09
CA ASN A 490 -15.90 14.83 -0.96
C ASN A 490 -17.20 14.96 -0.16
N THR A 491 -17.59 13.89 0.53
CA THR A 491 -18.87 13.83 1.25
C THR A 491 -18.72 13.29 2.67
N ALA A 492 -19.36 13.96 3.63
CA ALA A 492 -19.47 13.52 5.02
C ALA A 492 -20.73 14.08 5.68
N ARG A 493 -20.99 13.75 6.95
CA ARG A 493 -22.04 14.43 7.74
C ARG A 493 -21.58 15.79 8.27
N GLU A 494 -20.31 15.89 8.62
CA GLU A 494 -19.67 17.11 9.13
C GLU A 494 -18.34 17.33 8.40
N GLY A 495 -18.08 18.57 7.94
CA GLY A 495 -16.87 18.91 7.21
C GLY A 495 -16.79 18.17 5.87
N GLY A 496 -17.69 18.45 4.94
CA GLY A 496 -17.78 17.72 3.67
C GLY A 496 -16.41 17.59 2.97
N GLY A 497 -15.64 18.68 2.95
CA GLY A 497 -14.26 18.69 2.48
C GLY A 497 -13.26 18.36 3.59
N VAL A 498 -13.23 19.19 4.63
CA VAL A 498 -12.21 19.17 5.68
C VAL A 498 -12.81 19.29 7.07
N MET A 499 -12.30 18.52 8.03
CA MET A 499 -12.54 18.70 9.45
C MET A 499 -11.21 18.89 10.19
N VAL A 500 -11.13 19.91 11.03
CA VAL A 500 -9.96 20.28 11.83
C VAL A 500 -10.38 20.27 13.29
N ASN A 501 -9.94 19.28 14.06
CA ASN A 501 -10.28 19.13 15.48
C ASN A 501 -9.39 20.00 16.38
N ASP A 502 -9.72 20.05 17.66
CA ASP A 502 -8.97 20.81 18.66
C ASP A 502 -7.49 20.44 18.66
N ASN A 503 -6.62 21.43 18.90
CA ASN A 503 -5.16 21.30 18.88
C ASN A 503 -4.54 20.89 17.53
N SER A 504 -5.30 20.85 16.44
CA SER A 504 -4.79 20.58 15.09
C SER A 504 -4.74 21.84 14.23
N THR A 505 -3.95 21.79 13.14
CA THR A 505 -3.78 22.93 12.22
C THR A 505 -3.99 22.53 10.77
N PHE A 506 -4.81 23.30 10.06
CA PHE A 506 -4.95 23.25 8.61
C PHE A 506 -4.56 24.60 8.00
N THR A 507 -3.63 24.59 7.05
CA THR A 507 -3.15 25.80 6.36
C THR A 507 -3.29 25.67 4.84
N MET A 508 -3.86 26.69 4.22
CA MET A 508 -3.96 26.84 2.76
C MET A 508 -3.16 28.07 2.32
N ASN A 509 -2.28 27.91 1.32
CA ASN A 509 -1.48 28.98 0.73
C ASN A 509 -1.66 29.05 -0.80
N ASP A 510 -1.10 30.09 -1.42
CA ASP A 510 -1.13 30.32 -2.86
C ASP A 510 -2.56 30.28 -3.45
N ASN A 511 -2.84 29.42 -4.44
CA ASN A 511 -4.14 29.27 -5.09
C ASN A 511 -4.83 27.94 -4.73
N ALA A 512 -4.54 27.41 -3.54
CA ALA A 512 -5.12 26.15 -3.08
C ALA A 512 -6.64 26.29 -2.84
N THR A 513 -7.43 25.26 -3.21
CA THR A 513 -8.90 25.35 -3.18
C THR A 513 -9.56 24.17 -2.45
N VAL A 514 -10.54 24.46 -1.60
CA VAL A 514 -11.52 23.49 -1.08
C VAL A 514 -12.85 23.76 -1.78
N LYS A 515 -13.30 22.87 -2.66
CA LYS A 515 -14.46 23.14 -3.51
C LYS A 515 -15.42 22.01 -3.78
N ASP A 516 -16.69 22.34 -4.02
CA ASP A 516 -17.72 21.36 -4.42
C ASP A 516 -17.86 20.18 -3.44
N ASN A 517 -17.50 20.36 -2.17
CA ASN A 517 -17.65 19.33 -1.14
C ASN A 517 -19.03 19.43 -0.48
N THR A 518 -19.52 18.31 0.03
CA THR A 518 -20.88 18.22 0.57
C THR A 518 -20.91 17.66 1.99
N ALA A 519 -21.41 18.44 2.94
CA ALA A 519 -21.88 17.92 4.22
C ALA A 519 -23.35 17.55 4.08
N THR A 520 -23.75 16.31 4.34
CA THR A 520 -25.13 15.88 4.19
C THR A 520 -25.64 14.98 5.31
N THR A 521 -26.86 15.24 5.75
CA THR A 521 -27.58 14.45 6.75
C THR A 521 -29.03 14.18 6.33
N THR A 522 -29.62 13.17 6.96
CA THR A 522 -31.03 12.81 6.86
C THR A 522 -31.66 12.79 8.25
N GLY A 523 -32.99 12.93 8.36
CA GLY A 523 -33.67 12.91 9.66
C GLY A 523 -33.43 14.21 10.44
N SER A 524 -33.24 14.11 11.75
CA SER A 524 -33.07 15.27 12.66
C SER A 524 -31.64 15.78 12.79
N ASP A 525 -30.65 15.12 12.17
CA ASP A 525 -29.24 15.44 12.35
C ASP A 525 -28.82 16.69 11.57
N GLU A 526 -27.88 17.46 12.13
CA GLU A 526 -27.37 18.69 11.52
C GLU A 526 -26.30 18.43 10.45
N ALA A 527 -26.41 19.09 9.31
CA ALA A 527 -25.36 19.14 8.30
C ALA A 527 -24.45 20.35 8.56
N ARG A 528 -23.16 20.11 8.82
CA ARG A 528 -22.23 21.15 9.30
C ARG A 528 -21.04 21.29 8.37
N ALA A 529 -20.81 22.50 7.87
CA ALA A 529 -19.67 22.86 7.03
C ALA A 529 -19.53 22.00 5.77
N GLY A 530 -20.10 22.45 4.66
CA GLY A 530 -19.87 21.81 3.36
C GLY A 530 -18.38 21.78 3.00
N GLY A 531 -17.68 22.90 3.22
CA GLY A 531 -16.25 23.05 2.98
C GLY A 531 -15.39 22.60 4.16
N VAL A 532 -15.29 23.44 5.19
CA VAL A 532 -14.32 23.27 6.31
C VAL A 532 -15.00 23.44 7.68
N LEU A 533 -14.94 22.40 8.51
CA LEU A 533 -15.27 22.47 9.94
C LEU A 533 -13.99 22.72 10.75
N ALA A 534 -13.86 23.91 11.34
CA ALA A 534 -12.67 24.35 12.06
C ALA A 534 -12.91 24.47 13.58
N ARG A 535 -12.68 23.39 14.32
CA ARG A 535 -12.59 23.39 15.79
C ARG A 535 -11.18 23.74 16.28
N GLY A 536 -10.15 23.37 15.50
CA GLY A 536 -8.76 23.77 15.70
C GLY A 536 -8.38 25.09 15.04
N ILE A 537 -7.18 25.13 14.46
CA ILE A 537 -6.64 26.30 13.74
C ILE A 537 -6.80 26.11 12.24
N PHE A 538 -7.49 27.02 11.58
CA PHE A 538 -7.60 27.09 10.14
C PHE A 538 -7.05 28.43 9.62
N ILE A 539 -6.11 28.36 8.69
CA ILE A 539 -5.44 29.54 8.11
C ILE A 539 -5.56 29.48 6.59
N MET A 540 -6.02 30.58 5.99
CA MET A 540 -6.03 30.80 4.54
C MET A 540 -5.17 32.02 4.20
N ASN A 541 -4.19 31.82 3.32
CA ASN A 541 -3.28 32.86 2.85
C ASN A 541 -3.42 33.08 1.34
N ASP A 542 -2.82 34.16 0.85
CA ASP A 542 -2.67 34.49 -0.57
C ASP A 542 -4.01 34.51 -1.32
N ASN A 543 -4.22 33.64 -2.30
CA ASN A 543 -5.45 33.54 -3.09
C ASN A 543 -6.24 32.26 -2.77
N ALA A 544 -6.01 31.63 -1.61
CA ALA A 544 -6.67 30.39 -1.25
C ALA A 544 -8.20 30.57 -1.22
N THR A 545 -8.94 29.55 -1.67
CA THR A 545 -10.41 29.63 -1.75
C THR A 545 -11.14 28.46 -1.08
N VAL A 546 -12.26 28.77 -0.44
CA VAL A 546 -13.30 27.79 -0.07
C VAL A 546 -14.52 28.13 -0.92
N GLU A 547 -14.79 27.35 -1.96
CA GLU A 547 -15.76 27.71 -3.00
C GLU A 547 -16.77 26.62 -3.38
N GLY A 548 -18.03 26.98 -3.65
CA GLY A 548 -19.01 26.02 -4.19
C GLY A 548 -19.39 24.84 -3.27
N ASN A 549 -19.00 24.88 -1.99
CA ASN A 549 -19.28 23.79 -1.06
C ASN A 549 -20.72 23.89 -0.53
N THR A 550 -21.31 22.74 -0.18
CA THR A 550 -22.71 22.65 0.21
C THR A 550 -22.92 21.94 1.55
N ALA A 551 -23.69 22.54 2.46
CA ALA A 551 -24.24 21.86 3.63
C ALA A 551 -25.74 21.58 3.41
N ILE A 552 -26.17 20.31 3.46
CA ILE A 552 -27.54 19.90 3.11
C ILE A 552 -28.12 18.97 4.19
N ALA A 553 -29.11 19.45 4.92
CA ALA A 553 -29.98 18.59 5.71
C ALA A 553 -31.26 18.31 4.91
N THR A 554 -31.61 17.03 4.68
CA THR A 554 -32.81 16.68 3.89
C THR A 554 -34.04 16.33 4.74
N GLY A 555 -33.86 16.17 6.06
CA GLY A 555 -34.93 15.89 7.01
C GLY A 555 -35.33 17.12 7.84
N SER A 556 -35.62 16.90 9.12
CA SER A 556 -35.95 17.96 10.09
C SER A 556 -34.73 18.62 10.74
N GLY A 557 -33.51 18.20 10.39
CA GLY A 557 -32.26 18.77 10.89
C GLY A 557 -31.89 20.11 10.24
N GLU A 558 -30.96 20.82 10.87
CA GLU A 558 -30.48 22.14 10.42
C GLU A 558 -29.28 22.02 9.48
N ALA A 559 -29.04 23.06 8.68
CA ALA A 559 -27.82 23.18 7.88
C ALA A 559 -27.03 24.43 8.27
N MET A 560 -25.73 24.27 8.51
CA MET A 560 -24.86 25.34 9.00
C MET A 560 -23.60 25.45 8.14
N ALA A 561 -23.30 26.66 7.67
CA ALA A 561 -22.14 27.00 6.86
C ALA A 561 -21.97 26.11 5.61
N GLY A 562 -22.34 26.62 4.44
CA GLY A 562 -21.90 25.98 3.19
C GLY A 562 -20.37 25.96 3.10
N GLY A 563 -19.74 27.08 3.46
CA GLY A 563 -18.28 27.27 3.39
C GLY A 563 -17.55 26.78 4.64
N VAL A 564 -17.48 27.61 5.68
CA VAL A 564 -16.65 27.39 6.88
C VAL A 564 -17.45 27.52 8.16
N ARG A 565 -17.38 26.53 9.05
CA ARG A 565 -17.87 26.65 10.43
C ARG A 565 -16.70 26.68 11.40
N ALA A 566 -16.56 27.74 12.17
CA ALA A 566 -15.43 27.97 13.05
C ALA A 566 -15.85 28.02 14.52
N SER A 567 -15.46 27.00 15.28
CA SER A 567 -15.52 27.00 16.75
C SER A 567 -14.14 27.24 17.37
N GLY A 568 -13.07 27.08 16.57
CA GLY A 568 -11.68 27.39 16.92
C GLY A 568 -11.20 28.73 16.37
N THR A 569 -9.96 28.77 15.88
CA THR A 569 -9.37 29.96 15.25
C THR A 569 -9.42 29.83 13.74
N PHE A 570 -10.09 30.75 13.07
CA PHE A 570 -10.07 30.89 11.62
C PHE A 570 -9.44 32.23 11.22
N THR A 571 -8.43 32.21 10.37
CA THR A 571 -7.77 33.43 9.86
C THR A 571 -7.72 33.42 8.34
N MET A 572 -8.16 34.52 7.72
CA MET A 572 -7.98 34.80 6.31
C MET A 572 -7.06 36.01 6.11
N ASN A 573 -6.02 35.82 5.30
CA ASN A 573 -5.02 36.85 4.98
C ASN A 573 -5.00 37.14 3.48
N ASN A 574 -4.35 38.24 3.11
CA ASN A 574 -4.12 38.63 1.71
C ASN A 574 -5.44 38.69 0.90
N SER A 575 -5.57 37.91 -0.16
CA SER A 575 -6.72 37.88 -1.08
C SER A 575 -7.54 36.58 -0.95
N ALA A 576 -7.42 35.88 0.20
CA ALA A 576 -8.15 34.65 0.46
C ALA A 576 -9.67 34.88 0.40
N SER A 577 -10.43 33.88 -0.05
CA SER A 577 -11.88 34.02 -0.23
C SER A 577 -12.71 32.81 0.20
N VAL A 578 -13.85 33.09 0.83
CA VAL A 578 -14.95 32.11 1.05
C VAL A 578 -16.11 32.55 0.17
N LYS A 579 -16.40 31.78 -0.89
CA LYS A 579 -17.34 32.23 -1.93
C LYS A 579 -18.25 31.16 -2.50
N ASP A 580 -19.41 31.57 -2.99
CA ASP A 580 -20.32 30.69 -3.74
C ASP A 580 -20.74 29.41 -2.99
N ASN A 581 -20.62 29.40 -1.66
CA ASN A 581 -20.99 28.25 -0.85
C ASN A 581 -22.48 28.31 -0.48
N THR A 582 -23.09 27.14 -0.27
CA THR A 582 -24.54 27.03 -0.04
C THR A 582 -24.87 26.22 1.21
N ALA A 583 -25.78 26.69 2.05
CA ALA A 583 -26.39 25.90 3.12
C ALA A 583 -27.89 25.75 2.86
N THR A 584 -28.42 24.54 3.06
CA THR A 584 -29.81 24.21 2.72
C THR A 584 -30.45 23.23 3.70
N SER A 585 -31.62 23.60 4.23
CA SER A 585 -32.44 22.75 5.10
C SER A 585 -33.95 23.06 4.91
N PRO A 586 -34.85 22.08 5.07
CA PRO A 586 -36.28 22.33 5.15
C PRO A 586 -36.72 23.14 6.38
N VAL A 587 -35.91 23.19 7.45
CA VAL A 587 -36.32 23.75 8.75
C VAL A 587 -35.56 25.03 9.05
N LYS A 588 -34.24 24.97 9.22
CA LYS A 588 -33.41 26.12 9.63
C LYS A 588 -32.04 26.08 8.97
N VAL A 589 -31.58 27.25 8.52
CA VAL A 589 -30.25 27.44 7.96
C VAL A 589 -29.51 28.56 8.67
N HIS A 590 -28.24 28.31 9.00
CA HIS A 590 -27.30 29.28 9.54
C HIS A 590 -26.12 29.48 8.58
N GLY A 591 -26.06 30.62 7.89
CA GLY A 591 -24.93 31.07 7.08
C GLY A 591 -24.66 30.23 5.84
N GLY A 592 -24.67 30.86 4.67
CA GLY A 592 -24.13 30.25 3.45
C GLY A 592 -22.59 30.18 3.46
N GLY A 593 -21.96 31.27 3.91
CA GLY A 593 -20.50 31.45 3.87
C GLY A 593 -19.79 30.93 5.12
N VAL A 594 -19.78 31.74 6.18
CA VAL A 594 -19.05 31.47 7.43
C VAL A 594 -19.99 31.50 8.63
N VAL A 595 -19.87 30.53 9.52
CA VAL A 595 -20.51 30.56 10.84
C VAL A 595 -19.41 30.54 11.90
N VAL A 596 -19.45 31.50 12.82
CA VAL A 596 -18.50 31.61 13.94
C VAL A 596 -19.26 31.27 15.22
N ASP A 597 -19.05 30.06 15.74
CA ASP A 597 -19.59 29.63 17.04
C ASP A 597 -18.77 30.28 18.17
N ALA A 598 -18.36 29.58 19.23
CA ALA A 598 -17.54 30.14 20.31
C ALA A 598 -16.11 30.59 19.91
N GLY A 599 -15.73 30.42 18.63
CA GLY A 599 -14.38 30.65 18.12
C GLY A 599 -14.05 32.11 17.79
N THR A 600 -12.91 32.29 17.11
CA THR A 600 -12.48 33.58 16.57
C THR A 600 -12.25 33.47 15.07
N PHE A 601 -12.90 34.35 14.31
CA PHE A 601 -12.64 34.57 12.89
C PHE A 601 -11.98 35.93 12.68
N THR A 602 -10.83 35.96 12.00
CA THR A 602 -10.14 37.20 11.63
C THR A 602 -9.96 37.29 10.12
N MET A 603 -10.36 38.41 9.54
CA MET A 603 -10.06 38.79 8.15
C MET A 603 -9.05 39.94 8.15
N ASN A 604 -7.95 39.77 7.41
CA ASN A 604 -6.91 40.78 7.21
C ASN A 604 -6.74 41.12 5.71
N ASN A 605 -6.06 42.23 5.44
CA ASN A 605 -5.69 42.70 4.10
C ASN A 605 -6.89 42.91 3.15
N SER A 606 -7.04 42.06 2.14
CA SER A 606 -8.06 42.14 1.09
C SER A 606 -8.95 40.89 1.05
N ALA A 607 -9.02 40.13 2.15
CA ALA A 607 -9.78 38.89 2.23
C ALA A 607 -11.29 39.14 2.03
N THR A 608 -11.99 38.18 1.42
CA THR A 608 -13.40 38.37 1.04
C THR A 608 -14.34 37.21 1.40
N VAL A 609 -15.56 37.51 1.84
CA VAL A 609 -16.68 36.56 1.93
C VAL A 609 -17.77 37.00 0.93
N LYS A 610 -17.94 36.25 -0.17
CA LYS A 610 -18.79 36.71 -1.28
C LYS A 610 -19.66 35.65 -1.94
N GLY A 611 -20.88 35.99 -2.35
CA GLY A 611 -21.68 35.10 -3.21
C GLY A 611 -22.23 33.86 -2.49
N ASN A 612 -22.21 33.84 -1.16
CA ASN A 612 -22.67 32.66 -0.42
C ASN A 612 -24.19 32.70 -0.19
N HIS A 613 -24.81 31.52 -0.08
CA HIS A 613 -26.28 31.37 -0.07
C HIS A 613 -26.74 30.53 1.13
N ALA A 614 -27.63 31.08 1.97
CA ALA A 614 -28.42 30.30 2.92
C ALA A 614 -29.85 30.17 2.39
N THR A 615 -30.36 28.95 2.26
CA THR A 615 -31.68 28.72 1.65
C THR A 615 -32.50 27.71 2.44
N THR A 616 -33.68 28.10 2.92
CA THR A 616 -34.66 27.12 3.40
C THR A 616 -35.59 26.66 2.29
N THR A 617 -35.85 25.35 2.19
CA THR A 617 -36.56 24.76 1.02
C THR A 617 -37.99 24.29 1.29
N GLY A 618 -38.47 24.23 2.54
CA GLY A 618 -39.73 23.56 2.85
C GLY A 618 -40.47 24.01 4.12
N SER A 619 -41.67 23.43 4.30
CA SER A 619 -42.73 23.84 5.26
C SER A 619 -42.94 22.84 6.41
N VAL A 620 -41.89 22.13 6.82
CA VAL A 620 -41.98 21.12 7.89
C VAL A 620 -41.88 21.78 9.26
N SER A 621 -42.89 21.57 10.12
CA SER A 621 -42.79 21.89 11.54
C SER A 621 -41.86 20.88 12.22
N GLY A 622 -40.64 21.30 12.55
CA GLY A 622 -39.71 20.56 13.43
C GLY A 622 -39.72 21.10 14.86
N GLU A 623 -39.02 20.43 15.78
CA GLU A 623 -38.85 20.88 17.18
C GLU A 623 -38.14 22.26 17.27
N HIS A 624 -37.39 22.65 16.24
CA HIS A 624 -36.59 23.88 16.16
C HIS A 624 -37.30 25.08 15.47
N GLY A 625 -38.60 24.96 15.14
CA GLY A 625 -39.39 26.05 14.54
C GLY A 625 -39.56 25.95 13.02
N ILE A 626 -40.18 26.96 12.40
CA ILE A 626 -40.52 26.99 10.96
C ILE A 626 -39.51 27.90 10.23
N GLY A 627 -38.76 27.35 9.27
CA GLY A 627 -38.36 28.03 8.04
C GLY A 627 -37.24 29.07 8.06
N ASN A 628 -36.57 29.37 9.16
CA ASN A 628 -35.66 30.53 9.21
C ASN A 628 -34.36 30.34 8.40
N ALA A 629 -34.02 31.35 7.59
CA ALA A 629 -32.72 31.46 6.93
C ALA A 629 -31.97 32.67 7.54
N GLU A 630 -30.96 32.39 8.34
CA GLU A 630 -30.15 33.39 9.05
C GLU A 630 -28.79 33.48 8.36
N GLY A 631 -28.40 34.66 7.88
CA GLY A 631 -27.08 34.88 7.29
C GLY A 631 -26.96 34.43 5.83
N GLY A 632 -26.53 35.30 4.91
CA GLY A 632 -25.95 34.87 3.64
C GLY A 632 -24.43 34.69 3.75
N GLY A 633 -23.79 35.72 4.31
CA GLY A 633 -22.34 35.86 4.44
C GLY A 633 -21.79 35.22 5.72
N VAL A 634 -21.83 35.96 6.83
CA VAL A 634 -21.20 35.57 8.11
C VAL A 634 -22.22 35.59 9.26
N VAL A 635 -22.30 34.52 10.04
CA VAL A 635 -23.09 34.47 11.31
C VAL A 635 -22.12 34.43 12.50
N VAL A 636 -22.38 35.22 13.55
CA VAL A 636 -21.43 35.45 14.64
C VAL A 636 -22.04 35.26 16.04
N SER A 637 -21.70 34.15 16.67
CA SER A 637 -21.92 33.89 18.10
C SER A 637 -20.65 34.04 18.95
N GLY A 638 -19.47 33.97 18.33
CA GLY A 638 -18.15 34.15 18.96
C GLY A 638 -17.53 35.49 18.64
N THR A 639 -16.27 35.49 18.22
CA THR A 639 -15.55 36.73 17.89
C THR A 639 -15.27 36.82 16.40
N PHE A 640 -15.73 37.90 15.77
CA PHE A 640 -15.39 38.22 14.39
C PHE A 640 -14.63 39.54 14.32
N ILE A 641 -13.49 39.55 13.62
CA ILE A 641 -12.62 40.72 13.48
C ILE A 641 -12.36 40.98 12.00
N MET A 642 -12.76 42.16 11.53
CA MET A 642 -12.43 42.67 10.20
C MET A 642 -11.42 43.81 10.29
N LYS A 643 -10.41 43.77 9.43
CA LYS A 643 -9.33 44.75 9.34
C LYS A 643 -9.10 45.21 7.89
N ASP A 644 -8.26 46.23 7.73
CA ASP A 644 -7.70 46.67 6.46
C ASP A 644 -8.75 46.99 5.37
N THR A 645 -8.70 46.29 4.23
CA THR A 645 -9.58 46.45 3.05
C THR A 645 -10.44 45.20 2.80
N THR A 646 -10.74 44.46 3.85
CA THR A 646 -11.54 43.22 3.78
C THR A 646 -12.99 43.47 3.36
N MET A 647 -13.66 42.46 2.80
CA MET A 647 -15.00 42.65 2.22
C MET A 647 -15.98 41.50 2.51
N VAL A 648 -17.22 41.85 2.86
CA VAL A 648 -18.38 40.93 2.90
C VAL A 648 -19.47 41.47 1.98
N ALA A 649 -19.74 40.78 0.86
CA ALA A 649 -20.57 41.33 -0.23
C ALA A 649 -21.29 40.24 -1.05
N GLY A 650 -22.43 40.57 -1.68
CA GLY A 650 -23.07 39.70 -2.66
C GLY A 650 -23.61 38.37 -2.10
N ASN A 651 -23.82 38.25 -0.80
CA ASN A 651 -24.32 37.04 -0.16
C ASN A 651 -25.84 37.10 0.01
N THR A 652 -26.50 35.94 0.00
CA THR A 652 -27.95 35.83 -0.05
C THR A 652 -28.52 34.95 1.06
N ALA A 653 -29.51 35.46 1.79
CA ALA A 653 -30.38 34.67 2.66
C ALA A 653 -31.77 34.55 2.02
N THR A 654 -32.22 33.32 1.78
CA THR A 654 -33.51 33.02 1.16
C THR A 654 -34.35 32.13 2.06
N CYS A 655 -35.53 32.61 2.43
CA CYS A 655 -36.52 31.87 3.19
C CYS A 655 -37.77 31.60 2.36
N ASN A 656 -38.27 30.37 2.33
CA ASN A 656 -39.49 30.05 1.57
C ASN A 656 -40.79 30.07 2.41
N THR A 657 -40.69 30.15 3.75
CA THR A 657 -41.84 29.85 4.64
C THR A 657 -42.01 30.77 5.85
N ASN A 658 -40.95 31.31 6.43
CA ASN A 658 -41.00 32.19 7.60
C ASN A 658 -40.07 33.42 7.43
N MET A 659 -38.92 33.46 8.12
CA MET A 659 -38.08 34.65 8.17
C MET A 659 -36.73 34.47 7.44
N ALA A 660 -36.31 35.50 6.70
CA ALA A 660 -34.94 35.63 6.20
C ALA A 660 -34.27 36.84 6.87
N GLU A 661 -33.06 36.65 7.41
CA GLU A 661 -32.31 37.65 8.17
C GLU A 661 -30.84 37.75 7.70
N GLY A 662 -30.28 38.96 7.69
CA GLY A 662 -28.85 39.24 7.56
C GLY A 662 -28.16 38.73 6.29
N GLY A 663 -28.28 39.43 5.17
CA GLY A 663 -27.56 39.04 3.95
C GLY A 663 -26.03 39.11 4.13
N GLY A 664 -25.54 40.14 4.83
CA GLY A 664 -24.12 40.38 5.12
C GLY A 664 -23.59 39.67 6.37
N VAL A 665 -23.61 40.38 7.51
CA VAL A 665 -23.19 39.86 8.83
C VAL A 665 -24.39 39.78 9.78
N GLU A 666 -24.65 38.59 10.30
CA GLU A 666 -25.68 38.29 11.29
C GLU A 666 -25.04 38.09 12.67
N MET A 667 -25.54 38.77 13.70
CA MET A 667 -25.03 38.69 15.07
C MET A 667 -25.99 37.89 15.96
N ASP A 668 -25.49 36.79 16.52
CA ASP A 668 -26.21 35.88 17.42
C ASP A 668 -25.47 35.76 18.77
N GLY A 669 -25.34 36.90 19.45
CA GLY A 669 -24.77 36.98 20.81
C GLY A 669 -23.26 37.20 20.91
N GLY A 670 -22.54 37.21 19.79
CA GLY A 670 -21.09 37.37 19.74
C GLY A 670 -20.55 38.81 19.81
N VAL A 671 -19.26 38.94 19.51
CA VAL A 671 -18.52 40.20 19.39
C VAL A 671 -18.04 40.39 17.95
N PHE A 672 -18.44 41.49 17.33
CA PHE A 672 -17.91 41.92 16.04
C PHE A 672 -17.06 43.18 16.20
N THR A 673 -15.83 43.14 15.70
CA THR A 673 -14.92 44.30 15.68
C THR A 673 -14.58 44.65 14.25
N LEU A 674 -14.98 45.83 13.81
CA LEU A 674 -14.65 46.37 12.50
C LEU A 674 -13.61 47.47 12.66
N SER A 675 -12.35 47.19 12.33
CA SER A 675 -11.24 48.17 12.37
C SER A 675 -10.79 48.64 10.98
N GLY A 676 -11.30 47.99 9.94
CA GLY A 676 -11.12 48.30 8.52
C GLY A 676 -11.91 47.29 7.67
N GLY A 677 -12.22 47.65 6.43
CA GLY A 677 -12.99 46.83 5.50
C GLY A 677 -14.42 47.35 5.24
N THR A 678 -15.20 46.58 4.47
CA THR A 678 -16.57 46.96 4.05
C THR A 678 -17.52 45.76 4.12
N VAL A 679 -18.67 45.97 4.74
CA VAL A 679 -19.83 45.06 4.69
C VAL A 679 -20.92 45.76 3.90
N TYR A 680 -21.37 45.16 2.80
CA TYR A 680 -22.38 45.76 1.93
C TYR A 680 -23.80 45.56 2.49
N GLY A 681 -24.69 46.53 2.30
CA GLY A 681 -26.09 46.44 2.74
C GLY A 681 -26.97 45.62 1.81
N ASP A 682 -28.23 45.45 2.23
CA ASP A 682 -29.25 44.65 1.53
C ASP A 682 -30.07 45.44 0.50
N SER A 683 -29.79 46.74 0.33
CA SER A 683 -30.54 47.65 -0.53
C SER A 683 -29.69 48.23 -1.68
N ASN A 684 -30.32 48.29 -2.85
CA ASN A 684 -29.72 48.57 -4.16
C ASN A 684 -29.56 50.08 -4.45
N HIS A 685 -29.13 50.88 -3.45
CA HIS A 685 -29.02 52.33 -3.61
C HIS A 685 -27.59 52.76 -4.00
N GLY A 686 -27.30 52.68 -5.30
CA GLY A 686 -26.11 53.29 -5.92
C GLY A 686 -24.85 52.41 -6.00
N VAL A 687 -24.91 51.18 -5.47
CA VAL A 687 -23.82 50.20 -5.47
C VAL A 687 -23.99 49.16 -6.60
N ASP A 688 -22.90 48.56 -7.08
CA ASP A 688 -22.94 47.45 -8.04
C ASP A 688 -23.83 46.32 -7.48
N PRO A 689 -24.91 45.90 -8.20
CA PRO A 689 -25.82 44.87 -7.74
C PRO A 689 -25.15 43.52 -7.42
N SER A 690 -23.97 43.25 -7.98
CA SER A 690 -23.18 42.05 -7.68
C SER A 690 -22.44 42.09 -6.33
N LEU A 691 -22.46 43.24 -5.66
CA LEU A 691 -21.90 43.46 -4.33
C LEU A 691 -22.98 43.60 -3.23
N ALA A 692 -24.22 43.91 -3.62
CA ALA A 692 -25.33 44.00 -2.68
C ALA A 692 -25.60 42.63 -2.04
N ASN A 693 -25.66 42.59 -0.71
CA ASN A 693 -26.19 41.42 -0.03
C ASN A 693 -27.72 41.38 -0.26
N THR A 694 -28.33 40.20 -0.15
CA THR A 694 -29.76 40.01 -0.51
C THR A 694 -30.48 39.18 0.54
N VAL A 695 -31.64 39.66 0.98
CA VAL A 695 -32.53 38.93 1.89
C VAL A 695 -33.89 38.79 1.24
N THR A 696 -34.34 37.56 1.01
CA THR A 696 -35.61 37.27 0.31
C THR A 696 -36.47 36.31 1.12
N SER A 697 -37.76 36.64 1.30
CA SER A 697 -38.76 35.71 1.85
C SER A 697 -39.96 35.59 0.91
N VAL A 698 -40.37 34.36 0.58
CA VAL A 698 -41.51 34.10 -0.33
C VAL A 698 -42.86 34.21 0.38
N ASN A 699 -42.94 33.81 1.66
CA ASN A 699 -44.20 33.75 2.43
C ASN A 699 -44.09 34.32 3.87
N GLY A 700 -43.02 35.05 4.21
CA GLY A 700 -42.90 35.70 5.52
C GLY A 700 -42.04 36.96 5.51
N ASN A 701 -41.49 37.34 6.67
CA ASN A 701 -40.83 38.63 6.86
C ASN A 701 -39.36 38.62 6.43
N THR A 702 -38.89 39.71 5.83
CA THR A 702 -37.47 39.97 5.55
C THR A 702 -36.93 41.02 6.51
N ARG A 703 -35.76 40.78 7.08
CA ARG A 703 -35.07 41.77 7.93
C ARG A 703 -33.61 41.85 7.51
N GLY A 704 -33.27 42.96 6.85
CA GLY A 704 -31.97 43.12 6.20
C GLY A 704 -31.26 44.41 6.59
N ALA A 705 -29.96 44.30 6.83
CA ALA A 705 -28.99 45.37 7.01
C ALA A 705 -27.59 44.80 6.71
N ALA A 706 -26.61 45.67 6.45
CA ALA A 706 -25.22 45.22 6.28
C ALA A 706 -24.74 44.41 7.50
N VAL A 707 -25.07 44.89 8.70
CA VAL A 707 -24.94 44.14 9.95
C VAL A 707 -26.30 44.11 10.65
N TYR A 708 -26.82 42.92 10.92
CA TYR A 708 -28.08 42.71 11.60
C TYR A 708 -27.87 41.84 12.84
N GLY A 709 -28.61 42.07 13.92
CA GLY A 709 -28.52 41.22 15.10
C GLY A 709 -29.67 41.40 16.06
N HIS A 710 -29.94 40.34 16.83
CA HIS A 710 -30.92 40.34 17.93
C HIS A 710 -30.25 40.54 19.30
N ASN A 711 -28.98 40.13 19.44
CA ASN A 711 -28.15 40.22 20.63
C ASN A 711 -26.66 40.24 20.22
N GLY A 712 -25.79 40.89 20.99
CA GLY A 712 -24.33 40.89 20.75
C GLY A 712 -23.69 42.27 20.95
N THR A 713 -22.37 42.35 20.78
CA THR A 713 -21.60 43.60 20.90
C THR A 713 -20.90 43.92 19.58
N VAL A 714 -21.06 45.15 19.08
CA VAL A 714 -20.26 45.64 17.95
C VAL A 714 -19.37 46.78 18.39
N ASN A 715 -18.07 46.65 18.10
CA ASN A 715 -17.03 47.59 18.51
C ASN A 715 -16.37 48.26 17.29
N ASN A 716 -16.01 49.55 17.47
CA ASN A 716 -15.14 50.34 16.58
C ASN A 716 -15.66 50.61 15.16
N ILE A 717 -16.97 50.59 14.92
CA ILE A 717 -17.53 50.90 13.61
C ILE A 717 -17.22 52.34 13.22
N THR A 718 -16.40 52.54 12.19
CA THR A 718 -16.32 53.81 11.46
C THR A 718 -17.19 53.70 10.23
N LEU A 719 -18.44 54.16 10.33
CA LEU A 719 -19.34 54.28 9.18
C LEU A 719 -18.80 55.41 8.29
N THR A 720 -18.08 55.06 7.23
CA THR A 720 -17.85 55.99 6.13
C THR A 720 -19.05 55.85 5.21
N GLU A 721 -19.84 56.92 5.04
CA GLU A 721 -20.84 57.01 3.98
C GLU A 721 -20.11 56.86 2.64
N ASN A 722 -19.97 55.64 2.14
CA ASN A 722 -19.71 55.44 0.72
C ASN A 722 -21.00 55.86 0.00
N GLU A 723 -20.86 56.80 -0.93
CA GLU A 723 -21.95 57.51 -1.61
C GLU A 723 -23.15 56.60 -1.94
N GLY A 724 -24.23 56.70 -1.17
CA GLY A 724 -25.54 56.09 -1.51
C GLY A 724 -26.21 55.21 -0.45
N ILE A 725 -25.53 54.78 0.62
CA ILE A 725 -26.15 53.88 1.63
C ILE A 725 -26.85 54.70 2.73
N ALA A 726 -28.16 54.49 2.92
CA ALA A 726 -28.89 55.11 4.02
C ALA A 726 -28.46 54.50 5.38
N ALA A 727 -28.43 55.31 6.44
CA ALA A 727 -28.08 54.84 7.80
C ALA A 727 -28.97 53.70 8.32
N SER A 728 -30.20 53.57 7.80
CA SER A 728 -31.12 52.44 8.08
C SER A 728 -30.63 51.10 7.52
N ASP A 729 -29.77 51.12 6.51
CA ASP A 729 -29.31 49.95 5.77
C ASP A 729 -27.92 49.50 6.23
N THR A 730 -27.27 50.30 7.10
CA THR A 730 -25.93 50.04 7.63
C THR A 730 -25.91 49.13 8.86
N MET A 731 -26.85 49.28 9.79
CA MET A 731 -26.86 48.48 11.03
C MET A 731 -28.25 48.43 11.68
N HIS A 732 -28.69 47.24 12.08
CA HIS A 732 -29.87 47.04 12.93
C HIS A 732 -29.51 46.22 14.18
N MET A 733 -29.59 46.84 15.35
CA MET A 733 -29.37 46.22 16.67
C MET A 733 -30.43 46.78 17.65
N PRO A 734 -31.17 45.94 18.41
CA PRO A 734 -32.19 46.36 19.36
C PRO A 734 -31.64 47.00 20.65
#